data_AF-A0A2D4SQJ2-F1
#
_entry.id   AF-A0A2D4SQJ2-F1
#
_cell.length_a   1.000
_cell.length_b   1.000
_cell.length_c   1.000
_cell.angle_alpha   90.00
_cell.angle_beta   90.00
_cell.angle_gamma   90.00
#
_symmetry.space_group_name_H-M   'P 1'
#
loop_
_entity.id
_entity.type
_entity.pdbx_description
1 polymer ?
#
loop_
_entity_poly.entity_id
_entity_poly.type
_entity_poly.pdbx_seq_one_letter_code
_entity_poly.pdbx_strand_id
1 'polypeptide(L)'
;MSRSVLFFHILLGILFGVWISTNKGISLLEPSPLPSEWSVRAPAQDEFEGTPQVGQGISVRAGRLLLYRQQLYASDVLYRNDIPPQGTFSITLAPDSGLMALGFVGETTEYLFLSPQKLYQDTLDEPGIASTSGRYSFSMTDTGVFIEPKHIQITENTINAIELMTAAQQSSITALSFAQKDGQILFKENFSEQDRPSYFLTAILALMGGTLGACISLSYGTTISYGIRLILGLSPLIICLGISHHAWLNLGIRMYLVETPVWLLERWVLAFAYILSGSYFAMHGKIWCIQTKHTEKTLPFVWMLFSLLLIGTCFSLSIWSAVYALLFLYMPVLLGELYRKRSILIFEILLMGLSLVWNLPFSFLCILCFRWIVLFSNLKTLFQSQSNRAAEYTFLLLLCIPLQLEHSIRSSYLNRVWSEETLGGKQQENLRGLPKTWSETCEGRGSMKEQTIIVSGGSSTGGIYQFKEEPTSFFTTHLHNSICQNNLSFKTMTTYNYGVEDYNTQLIADQGQWLKEKHSPDILILYVGVNDVLSKHHTQSIRERRKNSVSPWLKNLLYKSKLSTGISLLLQEDQKQSDELVAEVPVSDAKENILSLMNDLSPISILLVPEMASSPLQPQLLEYDSMIQDLAKTYPNIYYFQPLTDRNDSDIHLADRNHLTREGNQWLGQEVANAVLPLLTKTKSSIRE
;
A
#
# COMPACT_ATOMS: atom_id res chain seq x y z
N MET A 1 -21.92 -43.29 15.17
CA MET A 1 -20.58 -42.87 15.64
C MET A 1 -20.54 -43.01 17.16
N SER A 2 -19.48 -43.55 17.76
CA SER A 2 -19.40 -43.67 19.22
C SER A 2 -19.06 -42.33 19.87
N ARG A 3 -19.52 -42.10 21.11
CA ARG A 3 -19.20 -40.88 21.88
C ARG A 3 -17.69 -40.68 22.05
N SER A 4 -16.93 -41.78 22.11
CA SER A 4 -15.47 -41.77 22.18
C SER A 4 -14.81 -41.17 20.93
N VAL A 5 -15.36 -41.41 19.74
CA VAL A 5 -14.84 -40.83 18.49
C VAL A 5 -15.11 -39.33 18.43
N LEU A 6 -16.29 -38.86 18.87
CA LEU A 6 -16.59 -37.43 18.98
C LEU A 6 -15.62 -36.72 19.93
N PHE A 7 -15.46 -37.28 21.13
CA PHE A 7 -14.58 -36.74 22.16
C PHE A 7 -13.12 -36.69 21.68
N PHE A 8 -12.65 -37.75 21.03
CA PHE A 8 -11.29 -37.80 20.48
C PHE A 8 -11.02 -36.69 19.45
N HIS A 9 -11.93 -36.44 18.51
CA HIS A 9 -11.74 -35.39 17.51
C HIS A 9 -11.86 -33.98 18.10
N ILE A 10 -12.72 -33.77 19.09
CA ILE A 10 -12.77 -32.50 19.84
C ILE A 10 -11.44 -32.25 20.54
N LEU A 11 -10.90 -33.26 21.23
CA LEU A 11 -9.61 -33.15 21.92
C LEU A 11 -8.46 -32.89 20.92
N LEU A 12 -8.42 -33.61 19.80
CA LEU A 12 -7.44 -33.39 18.74
C LEU A 12 -7.55 -31.96 18.17
N GLY A 13 -8.79 -31.48 17.98
CA GLY A 13 -9.07 -30.12 17.56
C GLY A 13 -8.56 -29.09 18.56
N ILE A 14 -8.84 -29.26 19.85
CA ILE A 14 -8.33 -28.39 20.93
C ILE A 14 -6.80 -28.35 20.90
N LEU A 15 -6.14 -29.51 20.82
CA LEU A 15 -4.67 -29.61 20.74
C LEU A 15 -4.13 -28.93 19.49
N PHE A 16 -4.81 -29.03 18.36
CA PHE A 16 -4.45 -28.31 17.13
C PHE A 16 -4.57 -26.79 17.30
N GLY A 17 -5.63 -26.30 17.94
CA GLY A 17 -5.79 -24.89 18.28
C GLY A 17 -4.69 -24.37 19.20
N VAL A 18 -4.30 -25.14 20.22
CA VAL A 18 -3.15 -24.84 21.08
C VAL A 18 -1.85 -24.82 20.27
N TRP A 19 -1.65 -25.80 19.38
CA TRP A 19 -0.48 -25.86 18.50
C TRP A 19 -0.37 -24.63 17.59
N ILE A 20 -1.49 -24.14 17.02
CA ILE A 20 -1.51 -22.88 16.25
C ILE A 20 -1.08 -21.73 17.16
N SER A 21 -1.63 -21.64 18.38
CA SER A 21 -1.24 -20.59 19.32
C SER A 21 0.26 -20.61 19.65
N THR A 22 0.84 -21.79 19.88
CA THR A 22 2.27 -21.91 20.22
C THR A 22 3.19 -21.60 19.04
N ASN A 23 2.83 -21.99 17.81
CA ASN A 23 3.72 -21.88 16.65
C ASN A 23 3.47 -20.61 15.80
N LYS A 24 2.25 -20.06 15.86
CA LYS A 24 1.82 -18.88 15.07
C LYS A 24 1.22 -17.78 15.94
N GLY A 25 1.01 -18.00 17.23
CA GLY A 25 0.38 -17.00 18.12
C GLY A 25 1.13 -15.67 18.14
N ILE A 26 2.46 -15.70 18.07
CA ILE A 26 3.31 -14.50 17.99
C ILE A 26 2.96 -13.62 16.78
N SER A 27 2.73 -14.22 15.59
CA SER A 27 2.40 -13.44 14.38
C SER A 27 0.98 -12.87 14.45
N LEU A 28 0.10 -13.57 15.17
CA LEU A 28 -1.29 -13.17 15.42
C LEU A 28 -1.43 -12.16 16.56
N LEU A 29 -0.40 -11.88 17.37
CA LEU A 29 -0.51 -10.90 18.45
C LEU A 29 -0.34 -9.48 17.93
N GLU A 30 -1.06 -8.57 18.57
CA GLU A 30 -0.80 -7.14 18.41
C GLU A 30 0.61 -6.89 18.97
N PRO A 31 1.50 -6.26 18.19
CA PRO A 31 2.85 -5.97 18.64
C PRO A 31 2.82 -4.98 19.81
N SER A 32 3.79 -5.10 20.71
CA SER A 32 3.97 -4.08 21.74
C SER A 32 4.33 -2.75 21.07
N PRO A 33 3.85 -1.62 21.59
CA PRO A 33 4.27 -0.31 21.08
C PRO A 33 5.79 -0.16 21.22
N LEU A 34 6.41 0.53 20.26
CA LEU A 34 7.81 0.96 20.44
C LEU A 34 7.88 1.92 21.63
N PRO A 35 9.01 1.95 22.35
CA PRO A 35 9.25 2.97 23.36
C PRO A 35 9.10 4.37 22.75
N SER A 36 8.49 5.30 23.48
CA SER A 36 8.14 6.65 23.00
C SER A 36 9.34 7.50 22.57
N GLU A 37 10.54 7.10 22.97
CA GLU A 37 11.80 7.76 22.66
C GLU A 37 12.34 7.42 21.26
N TRP A 38 11.70 6.48 20.54
CA TRP A 38 12.06 6.13 19.17
C TRP A 38 10.99 6.59 18.19
N SER A 39 11.42 7.16 17.07
CA SER A 39 10.57 7.44 15.91
C SER A 39 10.86 6.46 14.78
N VAL A 40 9.87 6.20 13.93
CA VAL A 40 10.03 5.37 12.73
C VAL A 40 9.92 6.28 11.53
N ARG A 41 10.95 6.32 10.69
CA ARG A 41 10.91 6.93 9.36
C ARG A 41 10.64 5.82 8.36
N ALA A 42 9.50 5.87 7.69
CA ALA A 42 9.18 4.98 6.57
C ALA A 42 9.50 5.73 5.26
N PRO A 43 10.64 5.48 4.58
CA PRO A 43 11.08 6.31 3.45
C PRO A 43 10.12 6.30 2.25
N ALA A 44 9.10 5.45 2.27
CA ALA A 44 8.15 5.24 1.20
C ALA A 44 6.70 5.65 1.50
N GLN A 45 6.38 6.04 2.75
CA GLN A 45 4.99 6.16 3.19
C GLN A 45 4.77 7.40 4.05
N ASP A 46 5.16 8.55 3.51
CA ASP A 46 5.25 9.85 4.21
C ASP A 46 6.36 9.80 5.28
N GLU A 47 7.29 10.77 5.26
CA GLU A 47 8.25 11.03 6.36
C GLU A 47 7.51 11.51 7.64
N PHE A 48 6.54 10.72 8.11
CA PHE A 48 5.81 10.99 9.32
C PHE A 48 6.65 10.53 10.52
N GLU A 49 6.82 11.38 11.53
CA GLU A 49 7.01 10.94 12.91
C GLU A 49 5.67 10.35 13.41
N GLY A 50 5.27 9.21 12.84
CA GLY A 50 4.02 8.54 13.16
C GLY A 50 4.06 7.90 14.54
N THR A 51 2.91 7.80 15.20
CA THR A 51 2.79 6.96 16.38
C THR A 51 3.14 5.51 16.00
N PRO A 52 3.93 4.77 16.81
CA PRO A 52 4.60 3.52 16.44
C PRO A 52 3.73 2.32 16.02
N GLN A 53 2.43 2.50 15.87
CA GLN A 53 1.47 1.43 15.65
C GLN A 53 1.21 1.12 14.17
N VAL A 54 1.78 1.89 13.25
CA VAL A 54 1.48 1.81 11.79
C VAL A 54 2.73 1.54 10.93
N GLY A 55 3.92 1.37 11.52
CA GLY A 55 5.10 0.91 10.78
C GLY A 55 4.98 -0.57 10.41
N GLN A 56 4.90 -0.90 9.12
CA GLN A 56 4.78 -2.29 8.67
C GLN A 56 6.09 -3.07 8.83
N GLY A 57 7.24 -2.40 8.75
CA GLY A 57 8.57 -3.01 8.80
C GLY A 57 9.18 -3.09 10.20
N ILE A 58 8.64 -2.42 11.22
CA ILE A 58 9.22 -2.41 12.57
C ILE A 58 8.19 -2.79 13.61
N SER A 59 8.49 -3.80 14.44
CA SER A 59 7.58 -4.17 15.54
C SER A 59 8.29 -4.87 16.69
N VAL A 60 7.75 -4.75 17.90
CA VAL A 60 8.21 -5.50 19.07
C VAL A 60 7.34 -6.74 19.27
N ARG A 61 7.92 -7.94 19.08
CA ARG A 61 7.23 -9.25 19.18
C ARG A 61 8.17 -10.35 19.65
N ALA A 62 7.63 -11.39 20.30
CA ALA A 62 8.40 -12.54 20.80
C ALA A 62 9.62 -12.13 21.63
N GLY A 63 9.45 -11.08 22.40
CA GLY A 63 10.51 -10.47 23.17
C GLY A 63 11.69 -9.92 22.36
N ARG A 64 11.44 -9.44 21.14
CA ARG A 64 12.45 -8.88 20.23
C ARG A 64 11.89 -7.67 19.50
N LEU A 65 12.75 -6.71 19.19
CA LEU A 65 12.49 -5.68 18.20
C LEU A 65 12.88 -6.22 16.83
N LEU A 66 11.90 -6.34 15.93
CA LEU A 66 12.03 -6.90 14.59
C LEU A 66 12.04 -5.77 13.56
N LEU A 67 13.01 -5.81 12.65
CA LEU A 67 13.15 -4.92 11.51
C LEU A 67 13.02 -5.76 10.24
N TYR A 68 12.13 -5.39 9.33
CA TYR A 68 11.84 -6.10 8.08
C TYR A 68 12.16 -5.22 6.88
N ARG A 69 12.77 -5.84 5.87
CA ARG A 69 13.00 -5.18 4.58
C ARG A 69 11.73 -5.26 3.76
N GLN A 70 11.29 -4.11 3.26
CA GLN A 70 10.14 -4.02 2.37
C GLN A 70 10.60 -4.38 0.94
N GLN A 71 9.77 -5.11 0.17
CA GLN A 71 10.12 -5.52 -1.20
C GLN A 71 10.04 -4.36 -2.21
N LEU A 72 9.09 -3.45 -2.03
CA LEU A 72 8.80 -2.36 -2.96
C LEU A 72 9.46 -1.03 -2.57
N TYR A 73 10.00 -0.95 -1.36
CA TYR A 73 10.41 0.29 -0.70
C TYR A 73 11.72 0.12 0.07
N ALA A 74 12.39 1.22 0.39
CA ALA A 74 13.53 1.18 1.33
C ALA A 74 13.05 0.68 2.71
N SER A 75 13.95 0.02 3.46
CA SER A 75 13.64 -0.45 4.82
C SER A 75 13.22 0.72 5.71
N ASP A 76 12.24 0.48 6.58
CA ASP A 76 11.90 1.44 7.64
C ASP A 76 13.15 1.67 8.52
N VAL A 77 13.34 2.92 8.91
CA VAL A 77 14.46 3.36 9.75
C VAL A 77 13.93 3.68 11.14
N LEU A 78 14.40 2.97 12.15
CA LEU A 78 14.18 3.34 13.54
C LEU A 78 15.19 4.42 13.91
N TYR A 79 14.71 5.57 14.35
CA TYR A 79 15.50 6.77 14.57
C TYR A 79 15.37 7.26 16.01
N ARG A 80 16.47 7.78 16.57
CA ARG A 80 16.51 8.42 17.89
C ARG A 80 17.45 9.62 17.87
N ASN A 81 16.96 10.80 18.26
CA ASN A 81 17.70 12.08 18.25
C ASN A 81 18.06 12.65 19.62
N ASP A 82 17.62 12.06 20.72
CA ASP A 82 17.90 12.51 22.09
C ASP A 82 19.10 11.74 22.70
N ILE A 83 20.18 11.61 21.94
CA ILE A 83 21.36 10.84 22.35
C ILE A 83 22.32 11.73 23.14
N PRO A 84 22.89 11.26 24.28
CA PRO A 84 23.87 12.05 25.00
C PRO A 84 25.14 12.27 24.15
N PRO A 85 25.75 13.47 24.17
CA PRO A 85 26.96 13.76 23.40
C PRO A 85 28.16 12.91 23.82
N GLN A 86 28.17 12.45 25.09
CA GLN A 86 29.16 11.51 25.62
C GLN A 86 28.47 10.38 26.38
N GLY A 87 28.89 9.14 26.13
CA GLY A 87 28.28 7.99 26.79
C GLY A 87 28.62 6.66 26.14
N THR A 88 27.77 5.67 26.36
CA THR A 88 27.89 4.33 25.79
C THR A 88 26.56 3.89 25.21
N PHE A 89 26.56 3.51 23.94
CA PHE A 89 25.46 2.81 23.28
C PHE A 89 25.76 1.32 23.25
N SER A 90 24.76 0.47 23.50
CA SER A 90 24.92 -0.97 23.34
C SER A 90 23.69 -1.59 22.70
N ILE A 91 23.93 -2.53 21.79
CA ILE A 91 22.91 -3.28 21.05
C ILE A 91 23.22 -4.77 21.15
N THR A 92 22.20 -5.58 21.37
CA THR A 92 22.32 -7.04 21.36
C THR A 92 21.41 -7.62 20.30
N LEU A 93 21.99 -8.34 19.34
CA LEU A 93 21.27 -9.01 18.27
C LEU A 93 20.82 -10.40 18.69
N ALA A 94 19.66 -10.84 18.22
CA ALA A 94 19.25 -12.23 18.41
C ALA A 94 20.16 -13.18 17.61
N PRO A 95 20.36 -14.44 18.04
CA PRO A 95 21.24 -15.39 17.34
C PRO A 95 20.85 -15.66 15.88
N ASP A 96 19.56 -15.53 15.57
CA ASP A 96 18.95 -15.70 14.25
C ASP A 96 18.73 -14.36 13.50
N SER A 97 19.28 -13.24 14.00
CA SER A 97 19.20 -11.96 13.30
C SER A 97 19.92 -12.00 11.97
N GLY A 98 19.28 -11.47 10.92
CA GLY A 98 19.97 -11.10 9.69
C GLY A 98 20.87 -9.87 9.86
N LEU A 99 21.43 -9.43 8.74
CA LEU A 99 22.31 -8.28 8.67
C LEU A 99 21.55 -6.97 8.89
N MET A 100 22.01 -6.17 9.85
CA MET A 100 21.44 -4.88 10.24
C MET A 100 22.41 -3.76 9.88
N ALA A 101 21.90 -2.61 9.46
CA ALA A 101 22.70 -1.39 9.36
C ALA A 101 22.41 -0.49 10.57
N LEU A 102 23.48 -0.01 11.20
CA LEU A 102 23.49 0.94 12.31
C LEU A 102 24.12 2.24 11.80
N GLY A 103 23.34 3.30 11.72
CA GLY A 103 23.79 4.63 11.32
C GLY A 103 24.09 5.51 12.52
N PHE A 104 25.22 6.23 12.47
CA PHE A 104 25.58 7.29 13.39
C PHE A 104 25.44 8.62 12.68
N VAL A 105 24.46 9.44 13.08
CA VAL A 105 24.06 10.65 12.36
C VAL A 105 24.71 11.87 13.01
N GLY A 106 25.61 12.54 12.29
CA GLY A 106 26.24 13.81 12.65
C GLY A 106 26.12 14.83 11.51
N GLU A 107 27.22 15.46 11.11
CA GLU A 107 27.29 16.23 9.85
C GLU A 107 27.16 15.30 8.62
N THR A 108 27.78 14.13 8.71
CA THR A 108 27.60 12.99 7.80
C THR A 108 26.98 11.82 8.57
N THR A 109 26.34 10.90 7.85
CA THR A 109 25.85 9.64 8.44
C THR A 109 26.79 8.51 8.08
N GLU A 110 27.40 7.88 9.09
CA GLU A 110 28.29 6.73 8.93
C GLU A 110 27.55 5.44 9.28
N TYR A 111 27.59 4.42 8.41
CA TYR A 111 26.88 3.16 8.59
C TYR A 111 27.81 1.99 8.91
N LEU A 112 27.45 1.22 9.92
CA LEU A 112 28.04 -0.08 10.24
C LEU A 112 27.07 -1.21 9.97
N PHE A 113 27.57 -2.35 9.49
CA PHE A 113 26.75 -3.53 9.31
C PHE A 113 27.00 -4.57 10.40
N LEU A 114 25.94 -4.94 11.12
CA LEU A 114 25.99 -5.83 12.27
C LEU A 114 25.30 -7.16 11.95
N SER A 115 25.97 -8.26 12.28
CA SER A 115 25.39 -9.61 12.34
C SER A 115 25.63 -10.20 13.73
N PRO A 116 25.00 -11.30 14.15
CA PRO A 116 25.25 -11.90 15.46
C PRO A 116 26.70 -12.34 15.68
N GLN A 117 27.45 -12.53 14.59
CA GLN A 117 28.80 -13.11 14.60
C GLN A 117 29.89 -12.09 14.28
N LYS A 118 29.57 -11.05 13.50
CA LYS A 118 30.54 -10.10 12.93
C LYS A 118 29.97 -8.70 12.76
N LEU A 119 30.84 -7.70 12.87
CA LEU A 119 30.63 -6.31 12.49
C LEU A 119 31.49 -5.94 11.28
N TYR A 120 30.94 -5.19 10.32
CA TYR A 120 31.62 -4.70 9.11
C TYR A 120 31.56 -3.17 9.05
N GLN A 121 32.68 -2.55 8.68
CA GLN A 121 32.85 -1.11 8.49
C GLN A 121 32.79 -0.89 6.97
N ASP A 122 31.79 -0.15 6.48
CA ASP A 122 31.52 0.19 5.07
C ASP A 122 31.13 -0.92 4.08
N THR A 123 31.91 -2.01 3.95
CA THR A 123 31.64 -3.04 2.93
C THR A 123 31.74 -4.46 3.50
N LEU A 124 30.89 -5.36 2.98
CA LEU A 124 30.85 -6.78 3.37
C LEU A 124 32.13 -7.56 2.98
N ASP A 125 33.01 -6.95 2.18
CA ASP A 125 34.22 -7.56 1.64
C ASP A 125 35.43 -7.43 2.59
N GLU A 126 35.35 -6.63 3.64
CA GLU A 126 36.40 -6.50 4.66
C GLU A 126 36.31 -7.59 5.76
N PRO A 127 37.44 -8.00 6.37
CA PRO A 127 37.43 -8.96 7.47
C PRO A 127 36.74 -8.39 8.71
N GLY A 128 35.45 -8.73 8.85
CA GLY A 128 34.63 -8.23 9.95
C GLY A 128 35.14 -8.58 11.36
N ILE A 129 34.84 -7.69 12.31
CA ILE A 129 35.21 -7.83 13.72
C ILE A 129 34.29 -8.87 14.37
N ALA A 130 34.87 -10.01 14.81
CA ALA A 130 34.11 -11.07 15.45
C ALA A 130 33.45 -10.61 16.77
N SER A 131 32.18 -10.99 16.97
CA SER A 131 31.45 -10.84 18.23
C SER A 131 31.30 -12.20 18.91
N THR A 132 31.49 -12.23 20.24
CA THR A 132 31.37 -13.44 21.05
C THR A 132 29.94 -13.72 21.53
N SER A 133 29.03 -12.74 21.44
CA SER A 133 27.68 -12.86 22.01
C SER A 133 26.58 -12.14 21.23
N GLY A 134 26.87 -11.62 20.02
CA GLY A 134 25.94 -10.76 19.27
C GLY A 134 25.71 -9.40 19.93
N ARG A 135 26.45 -9.10 21.00
CA ARG A 135 26.44 -7.81 21.69
C ARG A 135 27.54 -6.92 21.13
N TYR A 136 27.17 -5.68 20.85
CA TYR A 136 28.06 -4.61 20.42
C TYR A 136 27.92 -3.44 21.39
N SER A 137 29.04 -2.78 21.67
CA SER A 137 29.09 -1.63 22.56
C SER A 137 29.94 -0.56 21.91
N PHE A 138 29.47 0.68 21.99
CA PHE A 138 30.04 1.83 21.32
C PHE A 138 30.22 2.95 22.34
N SER A 139 31.44 3.47 22.46
CA SER A 139 31.73 4.64 23.27
C SER A 139 31.59 5.90 22.42
N MET A 140 30.81 6.86 22.91
CA MET A 140 30.51 8.13 22.27
C MET A 140 31.27 9.21 23.03
N THR A 141 32.08 10.00 22.33
CA THR A 141 32.96 11.02 22.90
C THR A 141 32.91 12.29 22.08
N ASP A 142 33.51 13.37 22.58
CA ASP A 142 33.64 14.64 21.82
C ASP A 142 34.49 14.49 20.54
N THR A 143 35.29 13.43 20.46
CA THR A 143 36.18 13.11 19.33
C THR A 143 35.58 12.03 18.41
N GLY A 144 34.30 11.69 18.61
CA GLY A 144 33.58 10.73 17.78
C GLY A 144 33.23 9.42 18.48
N VAL A 145 32.95 8.38 17.69
CA VAL A 145 32.39 7.10 18.16
C VAL A 145 33.39 5.96 17.98
N PHE A 146 33.53 5.12 19.01
CA PHE A 146 34.50 4.02 19.05
C PHE A 146 33.82 2.69 19.40
N ILE A 147 34.26 1.60 18.76
CA ILE A 147 33.81 0.23 19.08
C ILE A 147 34.56 -0.30 20.31
N GLU A 148 33.83 -0.72 21.33
CA GLU A 148 34.39 -1.34 22.54
C GLU A 148 34.48 -2.87 22.42
N PRO A 149 35.51 -3.53 23.01
CA PRO A 149 36.63 -2.97 23.79
C PRO A 149 37.87 -2.62 22.94
N LYS A 150 37.77 -2.68 21.60
CA LYS A 150 38.93 -2.55 20.70
C LYS A 150 39.35 -1.10 20.43
N HIS A 151 38.53 -0.12 20.84
CA HIS A 151 38.69 1.31 20.57
C HIS A 151 38.94 1.62 19.08
N ILE A 152 38.18 0.99 18.19
CA ILE A 152 38.24 1.26 16.76
C ILE A 152 37.32 2.44 16.46
N GLN A 153 37.87 3.51 15.89
CA GLN A 153 37.10 4.72 15.55
C GLN A 153 36.21 4.48 14.34
N ILE A 154 34.96 4.92 14.44
CA ILE A 154 33.93 4.81 13.39
C ILE A 154 33.75 6.14 12.67
N THR A 155 33.67 7.23 13.45
CA THR A 155 33.52 8.58 12.94
C THR A 155 34.32 9.54 13.81
N GLU A 156 34.80 10.64 13.22
CA GLU A 156 35.43 11.76 13.92
C GLU A 156 34.41 12.80 14.38
N ASN A 157 33.15 12.69 13.92
CA ASN A 157 32.11 13.67 14.14
C ASN A 157 31.33 13.40 15.44
N THR A 158 30.89 14.47 16.10
CA THR A 158 29.88 14.37 17.15
C THR A 158 28.57 13.88 16.54
N ILE A 159 27.97 12.88 17.17
CA ILE A 159 26.69 12.33 16.73
C ILE A 159 25.54 13.00 17.47
N ASN A 160 24.46 13.23 16.75
CA ASN A 160 23.23 13.80 17.28
C ASN A 160 22.10 12.76 17.28
N ALA A 161 22.21 11.71 16.45
CA ALA A 161 21.20 10.67 16.36
C ALA A 161 21.76 9.30 15.95
N ILE A 162 20.94 8.27 16.13
CA ILE A 162 21.20 6.89 15.70
C ILE A 162 20.06 6.39 14.84
N GLU A 163 20.42 5.69 13.78
CA GLU A 163 19.52 5.01 12.85
C GLU A 163 19.71 3.50 12.90
N LEU A 164 18.63 2.74 12.89
CA LEU A 164 18.64 1.29 12.77
C LEU A 164 17.75 0.86 11.62
N MET A 165 18.30 0.07 10.71
CA MET A 165 17.55 -0.51 9.58
C MET A 165 18.04 -1.93 9.30
N THR A 166 17.26 -2.72 8.55
CA THR A 166 17.70 -4.04 8.12
C THR A 166 18.27 -4.01 6.70
N ALA A 167 19.43 -4.64 6.52
CA ALA A 167 20.04 -4.89 5.21
C ALA A 167 19.64 -6.29 4.65
N ALA A 168 19.26 -7.21 5.54
CA ALA A 168 18.65 -8.50 5.21
C ALA A 168 17.11 -8.45 5.15
N GLN A 169 16.46 -9.55 4.77
CA GLN A 169 14.98 -9.64 4.80
C GLN A 169 14.39 -9.36 6.19
N GLN A 170 15.09 -9.77 7.24
CA GLN A 170 14.70 -9.55 8.63
C GLN A 170 15.96 -9.40 9.49
N SER A 171 15.95 -8.45 10.42
CA SER A 171 16.90 -8.33 11.52
C SER A 171 16.16 -8.25 12.85
N SER A 172 16.81 -8.66 13.95
CA SER A 172 16.17 -8.76 15.25
C SER A 172 17.09 -8.38 16.40
N ILE A 173 16.60 -7.50 17.27
CA ILE A 173 17.29 -6.93 18.43
C ILE A 173 16.63 -7.47 19.70
N THR A 174 17.42 -7.98 20.64
CA THR A 174 16.91 -8.46 21.94
C THR A 174 17.01 -7.39 23.02
N ALA A 175 18.00 -6.50 22.95
CA ALA A 175 18.19 -5.43 23.92
C ALA A 175 18.91 -4.21 23.33
N LEU A 176 18.55 -3.03 23.84
CA LEU A 176 19.17 -1.74 23.53
C LEU A 176 19.42 -0.98 24.83
N SER A 177 20.54 -0.27 24.94
CA SER A 177 20.79 0.60 26.08
C SER A 177 21.67 1.80 25.74
N PHE A 178 21.37 2.93 26.37
CA PHE A 178 22.19 4.12 26.42
C PHE A 178 22.56 4.44 27.86
N ALA A 179 23.83 4.72 28.10
CA ALA A 179 24.33 5.24 29.36
C ALA A 179 25.15 6.52 29.11
N GLN A 180 25.10 7.46 30.05
CA GLN A 180 26.02 8.60 30.07
C GLN A 180 27.41 8.17 30.51
N LYS A 181 28.39 9.08 30.34
CA LYS A 181 29.79 8.86 30.73
C LYS A 181 29.98 8.51 32.21
N ASP A 182 29.10 8.99 33.09
CA ASP A 182 29.11 8.68 34.53
C ASP A 182 28.48 7.31 34.85
N GLY A 183 27.98 6.61 33.84
CA GLY A 183 27.31 5.31 33.97
C GLY A 183 25.80 5.42 34.24
N GLN A 184 25.23 6.61 34.31
CA GLN A 184 23.77 6.77 34.43
C GLN A 184 23.08 6.21 33.18
N ILE A 185 22.23 5.21 33.37
CA ILE A 185 21.43 4.62 32.28
C ILE A 185 20.31 5.61 31.94
N LEU A 186 20.34 6.15 30.73
CA LEU A 186 19.27 7.01 30.19
C LEU A 186 18.15 6.19 29.58
N PHE A 187 18.51 5.06 28.97
CA PHE A 187 17.57 4.18 28.30
C PHE A 187 18.08 2.75 28.40
N LYS A 188 17.20 1.82 28.73
CA LYS A 188 17.50 0.40 28.68
C LYS A 188 16.21 -0.35 28.42
N GLU A 189 16.15 -0.96 27.25
CA GLU A 189 15.04 -1.80 26.85
C GLU A 189 15.54 -3.24 26.70
N ASN A 190 14.92 -4.14 27.44
CA ASN A 190 15.10 -5.57 27.26
C ASN A 190 13.80 -6.14 26.69
N PHE A 191 13.76 -6.29 25.37
CA PHE A 191 12.57 -6.76 24.69
C PHE A 191 12.18 -8.16 25.16
N SER A 192 13.14 -9.00 25.59
CA SER A 192 12.86 -10.38 26.04
C SER A 192 11.93 -10.47 27.25
N GLU A 193 11.81 -9.41 28.04
CA GLU A 193 10.94 -9.35 29.22
C GLU A 193 9.49 -8.93 28.89
N GLN A 194 9.23 -8.46 27.67
CA GLN A 194 7.90 -8.03 27.22
C GLN A 194 7.01 -9.19 26.72
N ASP A 195 7.51 -10.42 26.67
CA ASP A 195 6.79 -11.56 26.12
C ASP A 195 5.75 -12.10 27.12
N ARG A 196 4.47 -11.75 26.91
CA ARG A 196 3.36 -12.35 27.66
C ARG A 196 2.62 -13.35 26.78
N PRO A 197 2.55 -14.65 27.14
CA PRO A 197 1.68 -15.58 26.44
C PRO A 197 0.24 -15.10 26.54
N SER A 198 -0.41 -14.87 25.40
CA SER A 198 -1.84 -14.54 25.38
C SER A 198 -2.64 -15.80 25.64
N TYR A 199 -2.88 -16.08 26.93
CA TYR A 199 -3.79 -17.13 27.37
C TYR A 199 -5.18 -16.98 26.74
N PHE A 200 -5.61 -15.75 26.48
CA PHE A 200 -6.85 -15.43 25.80
C PHE A 200 -6.87 -15.90 24.33
N LEU A 201 -5.83 -15.57 23.55
CA LEU A 201 -5.72 -16.05 22.16
C LEU A 201 -5.66 -17.57 22.10
N THR A 202 -4.90 -18.18 23.02
CA THR A 202 -4.77 -19.64 23.13
C THR A 202 -6.12 -20.30 23.42
N ALA A 203 -6.91 -19.73 24.34
CA ALA A 203 -8.25 -20.22 24.66
C ALA A 203 -9.22 -20.11 23.46
N ILE A 204 -9.18 -19.00 22.73
CA ILE A 204 -9.98 -18.82 21.51
C ILE A 204 -9.61 -19.85 20.45
N LEU A 205 -8.33 -20.01 20.14
CA LEU A 205 -7.88 -20.96 19.12
C LEU A 205 -8.15 -22.41 19.53
N ALA A 206 -8.01 -22.75 20.82
CA ALA A 206 -8.38 -24.04 21.36
C ALA A 206 -9.89 -24.31 21.21
N LEU A 207 -10.75 -23.33 21.51
CA LEU A 207 -12.20 -23.44 21.33
C LEU A 207 -12.56 -23.65 19.86
N MET A 208 -11.99 -22.83 18.96
CA MET A 208 -12.13 -22.97 17.51
C MET A 208 -11.66 -24.35 17.06
N GLY A 209 -10.48 -24.79 17.47
CA GLY A 209 -9.98 -26.12 17.17
C GLY A 209 -10.97 -27.22 17.60
N GLY A 210 -11.49 -27.14 18.82
CA GLY A 210 -12.49 -28.08 19.36
C GLY A 210 -13.80 -28.11 18.55
N THR A 211 -14.34 -26.95 18.15
CA THR A 211 -15.55 -26.88 17.33
C THR A 211 -15.34 -27.43 15.91
N LEU A 212 -14.15 -27.25 15.34
CA LEU A 212 -13.78 -27.85 14.05
C LEU A 212 -13.66 -29.37 14.18
N GLY A 213 -13.01 -29.85 15.25
CA GLY A 213 -12.93 -31.26 15.60
C GLY A 213 -14.30 -31.92 15.74
N ALA A 214 -15.25 -31.23 16.38
CA ALA A 214 -16.65 -31.68 16.43
C ALA A 214 -17.28 -31.80 15.03
N CYS A 215 -17.12 -30.78 14.19
CA CYS A 215 -17.64 -30.79 12.81
C CYS A 215 -17.03 -31.92 11.97
N ILE A 216 -15.71 -32.11 12.04
CA ILE A 216 -14.98 -33.20 11.38
C ILE A 216 -15.53 -34.55 11.83
N SER A 217 -15.72 -34.75 13.13
CA SER A 217 -16.24 -35.99 13.68
C SER A 217 -17.64 -36.29 13.13
N LEU A 218 -18.51 -35.28 13.12
CA LEU A 218 -19.88 -35.43 12.62
C LEU A 218 -19.93 -35.70 11.11
N SER A 219 -18.88 -35.36 10.36
CA SER A 219 -18.73 -35.58 8.91
C SER A 219 -18.30 -37.00 8.48
N TYR A 220 -18.18 -37.93 9.42
CA TYR A 220 -17.62 -39.27 9.22
C TYR A 220 -18.31 -40.07 8.09
N GLY A 221 -17.50 -40.63 7.18
CA GLY A 221 -17.91 -41.47 6.06
C GLY A 221 -17.08 -42.76 5.97
N THR A 222 -17.03 -43.42 4.80
CA THR A 222 -16.06 -44.51 4.55
C THR A 222 -14.62 -43.99 4.62
N THR A 223 -13.65 -44.83 5.00
CA THR A 223 -12.24 -44.45 5.26
C THR A 223 -11.58 -43.67 4.13
N ILE A 224 -11.79 -44.07 2.86
CA ILE A 224 -11.20 -43.38 1.69
C ILE A 224 -11.89 -42.02 1.45
N SER A 225 -13.23 -41.96 1.53
CA SER A 225 -13.96 -40.69 1.38
C SER A 225 -13.66 -39.72 2.52
N TYR A 226 -13.30 -40.22 3.70
CA TYR A 226 -12.97 -39.42 4.86
C TYR A 226 -11.60 -38.73 4.72
N GLY A 227 -10.58 -39.45 4.22
CA GLY A 227 -9.26 -38.86 3.93
C GLY A 227 -9.32 -37.71 2.91
N ILE A 228 -10.05 -37.89 1.81
CA ILE A 228 -10.24 -36.84 0.79
C ILE A 228 -10.98 -35.62 1.38
N ARG A 229 -12.01 -35.84 2.20
CA ARG A 229 -12.74 -34.76 2.87
C ARG A 229 -11.87 -34.01 3.87
N LEU A 230 -11.00 -34.70 4.60
CA LEU A 230 -10.05 -34.05 5.50
C LEU A 230 -9.10 -33.13 4.73
N ILE A 231 -8.53 -33.61 3.61
CA ILE A 231 -7.62 -32.83 2.79
C ILE A 231 -8.33 -31.59 2.21
N LEU A 232 -9.49 -31.76 1.59
CA LEU A 232 -10.23 -30.64 0.97
C LEU A 232 -10.80 -29.68 2.01
N GLY A 233 -11.30 -30.18 3.13
CA GLY A 233 -11.91 -29.38 4.18
C GLY A 233 -10.89 -28.62 5.01
N LEU A 234 -9.66 -29.12 5.15
CA LEU A 234 -8.57 -28.44 5.88
C LEU A 234 -7.64 -27.63 4.98
N SER A 235 -7.74 -27.75 3.65
CA SER A 235 -6.82 -27.04 2.75
C SER A 235 -6.79 -25.52 2.95
N PRO A 236 -7.91 -24.80 3.24
CA PRO A 236 -7.84 -23.36 3.49
C PRO A 236 -7.01 -23.04 4.74
N LEU A 237 -7.13 -23.84 5.80
CA LEU A 237 -6.36 -23.69 7.03
C LEU A 237 -4.89 -24.05 6.82
N ILE A 238 -4.60 -25.14 6.10
CA ILE A 238 -3.22 -25.57 5.80
C ILE A 238 -2.50 -24.49 4.98
N ILE A 239 -3.15 -23.94 3.95
CA ILE A 239 -2.59 -22.87 3.13
C ILE A 239 -2.35 -21.62 4.00
N CYS A 240 -3.35 -21.18 4.77
CA CYS A 240 -3.21 -20.00 5.62
C CYS A 240 -2.08 -20.12 6.66
N LEU A 241 -1.93 -21.29 7.28
CA LEU A 241 -0.89 -21.56 8.27
C LEU A 241 0.50 -21.75 7.62
N GLY A 242 0.54 -22.15 6.35
CA GLY A 242 1.77 -22.30 5.58
C GLY A 242 2.41 -20.97 5.16
N ILE A 243 1.63 -19.88 5.12
CA ILE A 243 2.14 -18.55 4.77
C ILE A 243 3.02 -18.01 5.92
N SER A 244 4.21 -17.51 5.58
CA SER A 244 5.14 -16.89 6.53
C SER A 244 4.72 -15.46 6.85
N HIS A 245 5.15 -14.92 8.01
CA HIS A 245 4.85 -13.53 8.37
C HIS A 245 5.39 -12.54 7.33
N HIS A 246 6.58 -12.80 6.79
CA HIS A 246 7.17 -11.99 5.72
C HIS A 246 6.32 -12.03 4.44
N ALA A 247 5.74 -13.18 4.08
CA ALA A 247 4.83 -13.27 2.96
C ALA A 247 3.54 -12.48 3.20
N TRP A 248 3.02 -12.43 4.42
CA TRP A 248 1.90 -11.57 4.80
C TRP A 248 2.22 -10.09 4.75
N LEU A 249 3.42 -9.71 5.20
CA LEU A 249 3.94 -8.35 5.08
C LEU A 249 4.02 -7.93 3.61
N ASN A 250 4.66 -8.74 2.76
CA ASN A 250 4.74 -8.49 1.33
C ASN A 250 3.35 -8.43 0.69
N LEU A 251 2.40 -9.27 1.13
CA LEU A 251 1.01 -9.23 0.67
C LEU A 251 0.34 -7.90 1.03
N GLY A 252 0.51 -7.43 2.27
CA GLY A 252 -0.01 -6.15 2.73
C GLY A 252 0.56 -4.96 1.95
N ILE A 253 1.89 -4.94 1.77
CA ILE A 253 2.60 -3.90 1.01
C ILE A 253 2.15 -3.91 -0.46
N ARG A 254 2.12 -5.08 -1.12
CA ARG A 254 1.65 -5.18 -2.52
C ARG A 254 0.23 -4.74 -2.72
N MET A 255 -0.63 -5.00 -1.75
CA MET A 255 -2.02 -4.55 -1.80
C MET A 255 -2.18 -3.10 -1.36
N TYR A 256 -1.10 -2.34 -1.06
CA TYR A 256 -1.15 -1.00 -0.49
C TYR A 256 -2.05 -0.91 0.74
N LEU A 257 -2.07 -1.96 1.57
CA LEU A 257 -2.77 -1.98 2.84
C LEU A 257 -1.93 -1.29 3.92
N VAL A 258 -1.35 -0.14 3.59
CA VAL A 258 -0.33 0.59 4.35
C VAL A 258 -0.71 0.77 5.82
N GLU A 259 -1.94 1.16 6.08
CA GLU A 259 -2.41 1.36 7.46
C GLU A 259 -2.93 0.08 8.14
N THR A 260 -3.15 -1.02 7.40
CA THR A 260 -3.68 -2.26 7.99
C THR A 260 -2.55 -3.08 8.60
N PRO A 261 -2.55 -3.31 9.92
CA PRO A 261 -1.49 -4.09 10.54
C PRO A 261 -1.50 -5.54 10.03
N VAL A 262 -0.33 -6.08 9.68
CA VAL A 262 -0.18 -7.43 9.12
C VAL A 262 -0.80 -8.50 10.03
N TRP A 263 -0.66 -8.38 11.35
CA TRP A 263 -1.23 -9.32 12.32
C TRP A 263 -2.77 -9.34 12.27
N LEU A 264 -3.40 -8.21 11.95
CA LEU A 264 -4.84 -8.11 11.83
C LEU A 264 -5.29 -8.83 10.55
N LEU A 265 -4.60 -8.60 9.43
CA LEU A 265 -4.84 -9.29 8.17
C LEU A 265 -4.72 -10.82 8.33
N GLU A 266 -3.66 -11.29 9.00
CA GLU A 266 -3.48 -12.70 9.33
C GLU A 266 -4.66 -13.28 10.13
N ARG A 267 -5.14 -12.56 11.16
CA ARG A 267 -6.30 -12.99 11.95
C ARG A 267 -7.56 -13.11 11.11
N TRP A 268 -7.83 -12.13 10.23
CA TRP A 268 -9.00 -12.15 9.36
C TRP A 268 -8.98 -13.34 8.40
N VAL A 269 -7.85 -13.59 7.75
CA VAL A 269 -7.74 -14.72 6.82
C VAL A 269 -7.79 -16.05 7.55
N LEU A 270 -7.16 -16.17 8.73
CA LEU A 270 -7.28 -17.38 9.56
C LEU A 270 -8.72 -17.64 10.00
N ALA A 271 -9.44 -16.60 10.43
CA ALA A 271 -10.86 -16.70 10.79
C ALA A 271 -11.71 -17.13 9.59
N PHE A 272 -11.46 -16.58 8.40
CA PHE A 272 -12.16 -16.95 7.18
C PHE A 272 -11.86 -18.40 6.75
N ALA A 273 -10.60 -18.82 6.77
CA ALA A 273 -10.18 -20.19 6.50
C ALA A 273 -10.84 -21.18 7.48
N TYR A 274 -10.94 -20.79 8.74
CA TYR A 274 -11.64 -21.56 9.76
C TYR A 274 -13.14 -21.71 9.46
N ILE A 275 -13.82 -20.60 9.11
CA ILE A 275 -15.25 -20.62 8.74
C ILE A 275 -15.48 -21.52 7.52
N LEU A 276 -14.64 -21.42 6.48
CA LEU A 276 -14.74 -22.28 5.29
C LEU A 276 -14.59 -23.76 5.66
N SER A 277 -13.58 -24.08 6.46
CA SER A 277 -13.29 -25.45 6.89
C SER A 277 -14.43 -26.01 7.76
N GLY A 278 -14.87 -25.25 8.77
CA GLY A 278 -15.98 -25.62 9.65
C GLY A 278 -17.28 -25.79 8.88
N SER A 279 -17.56 -24.90 7.93
CA SER A 279 -18.72 -25.00 7.02
C SER A 279 -18.67 -26.28 6.20
N TYR A 280 -17.55 -26.55 5.52
CA TYR A 280 -17.37 -27.77 4.72
C TYR A 280 -17.67 -29.05 5.53
N PHE A 281 -17.12 -29.16 6.74
CA PHE A 281 -17.35 -30.35 7.58
C PHE A 281 -18.78 -30.40 8.14
N ALA A 282 -19.34 -29.27 8.58
CA ALA A 282 -20.71 -29.21 9.09
C ALA A 282 -21.74 -29.65 8.05
N MET A 283 -21.49 -29.30 6.79
CA MET A 283 -22.27 -29.70 5.63
C MET A 283 -22.22 -31.20 5.35
N HIS A 284 -21.02 -31.78 5.34
CA HIS A 284 -20.84 -33.21 5.12
C HIS A 284 -21.29 -34.07 6.32
N GLY A 285 -21.42 -33.47 7.51
CA GLY A 285 -21.86 -34.14 8.74
C GLY A 285 -23.34 -34.20 9.02
N LYS A 286 -24.19 -33.80 8.06
CA LYS A 286 -25.66 -33.77 8.22
C LYS A 286 -26.13 -32.96 9.43
N ILE A 287 -25.28 -32.13 10.03
CA ILE A 287 -25.60 -31.28 11.19
C ILE A 287 -26.78 -30.35 10.86
N TRP A 288 -26.97 -30.04 9.57
CA TRP A 288 -27.98 -29.13 9.04
C TRP A 288 -29.18 -29.83 8.37
N CYS A 289 -29.32 -31.16 8.48
CA CYS A 289 -30.45 -31.88 7.90
C CYS A 289 -31.75 -31.65 8.68
N ILE A 290 -32.34 -30.46 8.56
CA ILE A 290 -33.68 -30.16 9.09
C ILE A 290 -34.70 -30.88 8.21
N GLN A 291 -35.21 -32.02 8.69
CA GLN A 291 -36.39 -32.68 8.18
C GLN A 291 -37.61 -32.19 8.96
N THR A 292 -38.43 -31.34 8.33
CA THR A 292 -39.83 -31.15 8.76
C THR A 292 -40.74 -31.02 7.54
N LYS A 293 -41.83 -31.81 7.54
CA LYS A 293 -42.95 -31.73 6.60
C LYS A 293 -43.98 -30.75 7.16
N HIS A 294 -44.39 -29.77 6.37
CA HIS A 294 -45.77 -29.33 6.10
C HIS A 294 -45.77 -27.92 5.47
N THR A 295 -46.68 -27.74 4.52
CA THR A 295 -46.92 -26.53 3.70
C THR A 295 -48.00 -25.64 4.31
N GLU A 296 -47.90 -24.32 4.13
CA GLU A 296 -49.05 -23.42 3.88
C GLU A 296 -48.66 -22.03 3.35
N LYS A 297 -49.59 -21.38 2.65
CA LYS A 297 -49.45 -20.38 1.55
C LYS A 297 -49.30 -18.89 1.94
N THR A 298 -48.98 -18.53 3.18
CA THR A 298 -49.00 -17.11 3.64
C THR A 298 -47.64 -16.38 3.61
N LEU A 299 -46.56 -17.09 3.29
CA LEU A 299 -45.20 -16.56 3.40
C LEU A 299 -44.74 -15.58 2.30
N PRO A 300 -45.18 -15.69 1.03
CA PRO A 300 -44.81 -14.72 -0.02
C PRO A 300 -45.28 -13.29 0.29
N PHE A 301 -46.39 -13.14 1.03
CA PHE A 301 -46.97 -11.84 1.37
C PHE A 301 -46.16 -11.13 2.47
N VAL A 302 -45.71 -11.87 3.49
CA VAL A 302 -44.78 -11.36 4.52
C VAL A 302 -43.43 -10.98 3.89
N TRP A 303 -42.99 -11.76 2.91
CA TRP A 303 -41.74 -11.56 2.18
C TRP A 303 -41.77 -10.30 1.29
N MET A 304 -42.90 -10.05 0.60
CA MET A 304 -43.15 -8.83 -0.17
C MET A 304 -43.17 -7.58 0.74
N LEU A 305 -43.82 -7.67 1.91
CA LEU A 305 -43.87 -6.58 2.90
C LEU A 305 -42.48 -6.24 3.48
N PHE A 306 -41.65 -7.25 3.79
CA PHE A 306 -40.29 -7.04 4.30
C PHE A 306 -39.35 -6.50 3.23
N SER A 307 -39.48 -6.95 1.99
CA SER A 307 -38.70 -6.46 0.84
C SER A 307 -39.02 -5.00 0.52
N LEU A 308 -40.30 -4.61 0.59
CA LEU A 308 -40.73 -3.21 0.45
C LEU A 308 -40.21 -2.33 1.59
N LEU A 309 -40.12 -2.85 2.82
CA LEU A 309 -39.55 -2.15 3.97
C LEU A 309 -38.02 -1.95 3.82
N LEU A 310 -37.31 -2.95 3.32
CA LEU A 310 -35.86 -2.92 3.10
C LEU A 310 -35.48 -2.03 1.90
N ILE A 311 -36.29 -2.01 0.84
CA ILE A 311 -36.18 -1.03 -0.26
C ILE A 311 -36.47 0.38 0.28
N GLY A 312 -37.47 0.52 1.15
CA GLY A 312 -37.85 1.77 1.85
C GLY A 312 -36.73 2.41 2.67
N THR A 313 -35.92 1.61 3.37
CA THR A 313 -34.77 2.10 4.15
C THR A 313 -33.51 2.35 3.32
N CYS A 314 -33.45 1.82 2.09
CA CYS A 314 -32.34 1.98 1.15
C CYS A 314 -32.46 3.20 0.22
N PHE A 315 -33.50 4.05 0.34
CA PHE A 315 -33.77 5.18 -0.56
C PHE A 315 -32.72 6.32 -0.52
N SER A 316 -31.70 6.24 0.32
CA SER A 316 -30.53 7.13 0.29
C SER A 316 -29.34 6.55 -0.49
N LEU A 317 -29.46 5.35 -1.08
CA LEU A 317 -28.36 4.65 -1.73
C LEU A 317 -28.38 4.79 -3.26
N SER A 318 -27.20 4.67 -3.87
CA SER A 318 -27.00 4.73 -5.33
C SER A 318 -27.85 3.69 -6.08
N ILE A 319 -28.15 3.94 -7.37
CA ILE A 319 -28.82 3.00 -8.28
C ILE A 319 -28.22 1.58 -8.22
N TRP A 320 -26.90 1.47 -8.04
CA TRP A 320 -26.19 0.21 -7.92
C TRP A 320 -26.52 -0.56 -6.65
N SER A 321 -26.69 0.15 -5.54
CA SER A 321 -27.13 -0.44 -4.27
C SER A 321 -28.57 -0.92 -4.33
N ALA A 322 -29.44 -0.25 -5.10
CA ALA A 322 -30.81 -0.68 -5.33
C ALA A 322 -30.88 -1.95 -6.19
N VAL A 323 -30.10 -2.01 -7.29
CA VAL A 323 -29.95 -3.23 -8.11
C VAL A 323 -29.37 -4.38 -7.28
N TYR A 324 -28.39 -4.08 -6.43
CA TYR A 324 -27.79 -5.06 -5.53
C TYR A 324 -28.79 -5.62 -4.51
N ALA A 325 -29.52 -4.73 -3.82
CA ALA A 325 -30.57 -5.11 -2.89
C ALA A 325 -31.64 -5.96 -3.58
N LEU A 326 -32.05 -5.60 -4.81
CA LEU A 326 -33.01 -6.37 -5.60
C LEU A 326 -32.50 -7.79 -5.94
N LEU A 327 -31.25 -7.94 -6.38
CA LEU A 327 -30.65 -9.27 -6.62
C LEU A 327 -30.56 -10.09 -5.33
N PHE A 328 -30.20 -9.46 -4.22
CA PHE A 328 -30.02 -10.10 -2.93
C PHE A 328 -31.35 -10.52 -2.27
N LEU A 329 -32.40 -9.74 -2.53
CA LEU A 329 -33.80 -10.01 -2.20
C LEU A 329 -34.35 -11.11 -3.13
N TYR A 330 -34.04 -11.12 -4.41
CA TYR A 330 -34.56 -12.15 -5.32
C TYR A 330 -34.11 -13.58 -4.96
N MET A 331 -32.93 -13.74 -4.35
CA MET A 331 -32.37 -15.05 -4.00
C MET A 331 -33.20 -15.91 -3.02
N PRO A 332 -33.73 -15.40 -1.89
CA PRO A 332 -34.62 -16.15 -1.02
C PRO A 332 -35.87 -16.70 -1.71
N VAL A 333 -36.41 -15.99 -2.71
CA VAL A 333 -37.56 -16.46 -3.49
C VAL A 333 -37.17 -17.70 -4.30
N LEU A 334 -36.05 -17.63 -5.01
CA LEU A 334 -35.48 -18.78 -5.72
C LEU A 334 -35.16 -19.95 -4.77
N LEU A 335 -34.59 -19.66 -3.61
CA LEU A 335 -34.28 -20.66 -2.57
C LEU A 335 -35.57 -21.33 -2.04
N GLY A 336 -36.61 -20.53 -1.76
CA GLY A 336 -37.92 -21.03 -1.34
C GLY A 336 -38.58 -21.94 -2.38
N GLU A 337 -38.47 -21.58 -3.66
CA GLU A 337 -38.97 -22.38 -4.79
C GLU A 337 -38.15 -23.67 -4.99
N LEU A 338 -36.82 -23.60 -4.92
CA LEU A 338 -35.90 -24.75 -5.06
C LEU A 338 -36.17 -25.82 -3.99
N TYR A 339 -36.30 -25.39 -2.73
CA TYR A 339 -36.29 -26.31 -1.60
C TYR A 339 -37.68 -26.71 -1.09
N ARG A 340 -38.72 -25.94 -1.42
CA ARG A 340 -40.10 -26.12 -0.89
C ARG A 340 -40.14 -26.28 0.65
N LYS A 341 -39.21 -25.64 1.38
CA LYS A 341 -39.04 -25.77 2.84
C LYS A 341 -39.14 -24.41 3.55
N ARG A 342 -40.12 -24.28 4.44
CA ARG A 342 -40.42 -23.05 5.20
C ARG A 342 -39.32 -22.65 6.20
N SER A 343 -38.63 -23.62 6.79
CA SER A 343 -37.57 -23.38 7.79
C SER A 343 -36.39 -22.61 7.23
N ILE A 344 -36.02 -22.87 5.97
CA ILE A 344 -34.94 -22.15 5.28
C ILE A 344 -35.36 -20.69 5.05
N LEU A 345 -36.61 -20.45 4.63
CA LEU A 345 -37.10 -19.09 4.41
C LEU A 345 -37.27 -18.30 5.71
N ILE A 346 -37.69 -18.94 6.81
CA ILE A 346 -37.77 -18.29 8.13
C ILE A 346 -36.37 -17.91 8.62
N PHE A 347 -35.38 -18.78 8.43
CA PHE A 347 -34.00 -18.49 8.82
C PHE A 347 -33.38 -17.38 7.95
N GLU A 348 -33.69 -17.34 6.64
CA GLU A 348 -33.35 -16.21 5.76
C GLU A 348 -34.01 -14.90 6.21
N ILE A 349 -35.28 -14.92 6.63
CA ILE A 349 -35.97 -13.74 7.17
C ILE A 349 -35.29 -13.25 8.46
N LEU A 350 -34.90 -14.16 9.36
CA LEU A 350 -34.18 -13.82 10.59
C LEU A 350 -32.79 -13.26 10.29
N LEU A 351 -32.05 -13.86 9.36
CA LEU A 351 -30.76 -13.39 8.88
C LEU A 351 -30.85 -12.01 8.20
N MET A 352 -31.87 -11.77 7.38
CA MET A 352 -32.16 -10.47 6.78
C MET A 352 -32.58 -9.44 7.85
N GLY A 353 -33.35 -9.85 8.85
CA GLY A 353 -33.65 -9.02 10.02
C GLY A 353 -32.40 -8.64 10.82
N LEU A 354 -31.46 -9.58 11.00
CA LEU A 354 -30.16 -9.32 11.62
C LEU A 354 -29.31 -8.34 10.79
N SER A 355 -29.44 -8.37 9.45
CA SER A 355 -28.76 -7.39 8.58
C SER A 355 -29.28 -5.96 8.68
N LEU A 356 -30.48 -5.75 9.23
CA LEU A 356 -30.99 -4.42 9.56
C LEU A 356 -30.46 -3.90 10.90
N VAL A 357 -29.95 -4.79 11.76
CA VAL A 357 -29.45 -4.47 13.11
C VAL A 357 -27.93 -4.34 13.13
N TRP A 358 -27.23 -5.12 12.30
CA TRP A 358 -25.78 -5.05 12.13
C TRP A 358 -25.39 -4.24 10.90
N ASN A 359 -24.10 -3.88 10.82
CA ASN A 359 -23.54 -3.22 9.65
C ASN A 359 -23.90 -4.02 8.38
N LEU A 360 -24.67 -3.41 7.47
CA LEU A 360 -25.26 -4.03 6.27
C LEU A 360 -24.27 -4.93 5.49
N PRO A 361 -23.02 -4.52 5.24
CA PRO A 361 -22.11 -5.24 4.34
C PRO A 361 -21.56 -6.54 4.95
N PHE A 362 -21.22 -6.53 6.24
CA PHE A 362 -20.81 -7.74 6.94
C PHE A 362 -21.96 -8.75 7.03
N SER A 363 -23.17 -8.24 7.30
CA SER A 363 -24.37 -9.06 7.41
C SER A 363 -24.73 -9.73 6.09
N PHE A 364 -24.63 -9.02 4.97
CA PHE A 364 -24.84 -9.61 3.64
C PHE A 364 -23.80 -10.68 3.29
N LEU A 365 -22.54 -10.53 3.71
CA LEU A 365 -21.53 -11.57 3.51
C LEU A 365 -21.85 -12.85 4.30
N CYS A 366 -22.27 -12.71 5.56
CA CYS A 366 -22.75 -13.83 6.37
C CYS A 366 -23.96 -14.53 5.73
N ILE A 367 -24.89 -13.77 5.15
CA ILE A 367 -26.04 -14.30 4.42
C ILE A 367 -25.60 -15.06 3.16
N LEU A 368 -24.66 -14.52 2.37
CA LEU A 368 -24.10 -15.25 1.22
C LEU A 368 -23.42 -16.55 1.63
N CYS A 369 -22.60 -16.53 2.67
CA CYS A 369 -21.94 -17.73 3.21
C CYS A 369 -22.99 -18.77 3.63
N PHE A 370 -24.03 -18.35 4.34
CA PHE A 370 -25.13 -19.22 4.73
C PHE A 370 -25.83 -19.84 3.50
N ARG A 371 -26.11 -19.04 2.47
CA ARG A 371 -26.74 -19.51 1.22
C ARG A 371 -25.87 -20.53 0.48
N TRP A 372 -24.56 -20.33 0.46
CA TRP A 372 -23.62 -21.32 -0.07
C TRP A 372 -23.64 -22.62 0.72
N ILE A 373 -23.66 -22.54 2.05
CA ILE A 373 -23.80 -23.71 2.93
C ILE A 373 -25.10 -24.46 2.62
N VAL A 374 -26.21 -23.76 2.43
CA VAL A 374 -27.50 -24.38 2.07
C VAL A 374 -27.44 -25.02 0.68
N LEU A 375 -26.91 -24.31 -0.33
CA LEU A 375 -26.74 -24.82 -1.71
C LEU A 375 -25.91 -26.10 -1.74
N PHE A 376 -24.68 -26.04 -1.21
CA PHE A 376 -23.78 -27.18 -1.25
C PHE A 376 -24.28 -28.35 -0.37
N SER A 377 -25.03 -28.09 0.72
CA SER A 377 -25.58 -29.16 1.59
C SER A 377 -26.63 -30.01 0.88
N ASN A 378 -27.22 -29.46 -0.18
CA ASN A 378 -28.29 -30.09 -0.92
C ASN A 378 -27.96 -30.29 -2.41
N LEU A 379 -26.71 -30.02 -2.80
CA LEU A 379 -26.26 -29.98 -4.19
C LEU A 379 -26.69 -31.24 -4.96
N LYS A 380 -26.47 -32.41 -4.37
CA LYS A 380 -26.84 -33.70 -4.98
C LYS A 380 -28.34 -33.80 -5.28
N THR A 381 -29.18 -33.45 -4.32
CA THR A 381 -30.64 -33.50 -4.45
C THR A 381 -31.14 -32.48 -5.46
N LEU A 382 -30.53 -31.29 -5.48
CA LEU A 382 -30.92 -30.19 -6.35
C LEU A 382 -30.53 -30.43 -7.80
N PHE A 383 -29.30 -30.87 -8.09
CA PHE A 383 -28.90 -31.17 -9.46
C PHE A 383 -29.62 -32.39 -10.03
N GLN A 384 -30.11 -33.29 -9.19
CA GLN A 384 -30.90 -34.45 -9.62
C GLN A 384 -32.38 -34.12 -9.90
N SER A 385 -32.94 -33.09 -9.27
CA SER A 385 -34.38 -32.79 -9.37
C SER A 385 -34.70 -31.49 -10.10
N GLN A 386 -33.80 -30.50 -10.09
CA GLN A 386 -33.99 -29.15 -10.62
C GLN A 386 -32.64 -28.51 -11.06
N SER A 387 -31.90 -29.19 -11.94
CA SER A 387 -30.55 -28.79 -12.38
C SER A 387 -30.44 -27.35 -12.89
N ASN A 388 -31.38 -26.89 -13.72
CA ASN A 388 -31.36 -25.53 -14.28
C ASN A 388 -31.52 -24.46 -13.18
N ARG A 389 -32.44 -24.67 -12.23
CA ARG A 389 -32.65 -23.76 -11.11
C ARG A 389 -31.47 -23.77 -10.13
N ALA A 390 -30.87 -24.93 -9.91
CA ALA A 390 -29.64 -25.04 -9.12
C ALA A 390 -28.48 -24.29 -9.78
N ALA A 391 -28.35 -24.38 -11.11
CA ALA A 391 -27.35 -23.65 -11.87
C ALA A 391 -27.59 -22.12 -11.84
N GLU A 392 -28.82 -21.65 -12.06
CA GLU A 392 -29.21 -20.23 -11.94
C GLU A 392 -28.89 -19.68 -10.54
N TYR A 393 -29.23 -20.43 -9.49
CA TYR A 393 -28.96 -20.03 -8.11
C TYR A 393 -27.46 -20.01 -7.79
N THR A 394 -26.71 -20.99 -8.27
CA THR A 394 -25.24 -21.04 -8.14
C THR A 394 -24.60 -19.86 -8.87
N PHE A 395 -25.08 -19.53 -10.07
CA PHE A 395 -24.59 -18.41 -10.86
C PHE A 395 -24.84 -17.07 -10.16
N LEU A 396 -26.04 -16.85 -9.61
CA LEU A 396 -26.36 -15.65 -8.84
C LEU A 396 -25.50 -15.52 -7.58
N LEU A 397 -25.27 -16.62 -6.86
CA LEU A 397 -24.37 -16.61 -5.70
C LEU A 397 -22.92 -16.30 -6.08
N LEU A 398 -22.43 -16.84 -7.20
CA LEU A 398 -21.09 -16.53 -7.73
C LEU A 398 -20.96 -15.06 -8.12
N LEU A 399 -21.99 -14.50 -8.74
CA LEU A 399 -22.01 -13.10 -9.18
C LEU A 399 -22.05 -12.12 -7.99
N CYS A 400 -22.74 -12.47 -6.90
CA CYS A 400 -22.87 -11.60 -5.74
C CYS A 400 -21.64 -11.60 -4.81
N ILE A 401 -20.77 -12.63 -4.84
CA ILE A 401 -19.54 -12.67 -4.02
C ILE A 401 -18.63 -11.46 -4.28
N PRO A 402 -18.14 -11.20 -5.51
CA PRO A 402 -17.21 -10.10 -5.74
C PRO A 402 -17.85 -8.74 -5.46
N LEU A 403 -19.14 -8.58 -5.78
CA LEU A 403 -19.90 -7.35 -5.52
C LEU A 403 -20.05 -7.08 -4.02
N GLN A 404 -20.34 -8.11 -3.22
CA GLN A 404 -20.46 -7.96 -1.77
C GLN A 404 -19.11 -7.70 -1.11
N LEU A 405 -18.05 -8.38 -1.56
CA LEU A 405 -16.70 -8.14 -1.08
C LEU A 405 -16.28 -6.69 -1.36
N GLU A 406 -16.49 -6.20 -2.59
CA GLU A 406 -16.25 -4.81 -2.97
C GLU A 406 -17.05 -3.83 -2.11
N HIS A 407 -18.35 -4.08 -1.90
CA HIS A 407 -19.19 -3.21 -1.08
C HIS A 407 -18.75 -3.20 0.39
N SER A 408 -18.42 -4.37 0.94
CA SER A 408 -17.86 -4.51 2.29
C SER A 408 -16.54 -3.74 2.42
N ILE A 409 -15.64 -3.86 1.44
CA ILE A 409 -14.39 -3.09 1.40
C ILE A 409 -14.69 -1.60 1.43
N ARG A 410 -15.55 -1.11 0.53
CA ARG A 410 -15.94 0.32 0.41
C ARG A 410 -16.61 0.91 1.64
N SER A 411 -17.29 0.07 2.42
CA SER A 411 -17.96 0.49 3.66
C SER A 411 -17.08 0.37 4.91
N SER A 412 -15.89 -0.23 4.77
CA SER A 412 -15.04 -0.62 5.89
C SER A 412 -13.82 0.28 6.03
N TYR A 413 -13.04 0.02 7.07
CA TYR A 413 -11.70 0.56 7.24
C TYR A 413 -10.84 0.43 5.96
N LEU A 414 -10.94 -0.69 5.24
CA LEU A 414 -10.19 -0.92 4.01
C LEU A 414 -10.48 0.15 2.95
N ASN A 415 -11.67 0.77 2.93
CA ASN A 415 -11.97 1.86 2.00
C ASN A 415 -11.10 3.10 2.24
N ARG A 416 -10.77 3.37 3.50
CA ARG A 416 -9.94 4.49 3.93
C ARG A 416 -8.47 4.23 3.59
N VAL A 417 -7.99 3.01 3.84
CA VAL A 417 -6.60 2.61 3.59
C VAL A 417 -6.30 2.43 2.10
N TRP A 418 -7.24 1.84 1.36
CA TRP A 418 -7.22 1.81 -0.10
C TRP A 418 -7.70 3.14 -0.65
N SER A 419 -6.91 4.19 -0.49
CA SER A 419 -7.10 5.43 -1.22
C SER A 419 -6.95 5.14 -2.73
N GLU A 420 -7.81 5.73 -3.56
CA GLU A 420 -7.67 5.66 -5.02
C GLU A 420 -6.35 6.32 -5.48
N GLU A 421 -5.83 7.28 -4.71
CA GLU A 421 -4.55 7.95 -4.95
C GLU A 421 -3.37 7.01 -4.63
N THR A 422 -3.44 6.22 -3.57
CA THR A 422 -2.36 5.27 -3.17
C THR A 422 -2.39 3.97 -3.98
N LEU A 423 -3.57 3.54 -4.45
CA LEU A 423 -3.71 2.51 -5.48
C LEU A 423 -3.44 3.05 -6.90
N GLY A 424 -3.00 4.31 -7.00
CA GLY A 424 -2.99 5.18 -8.17
C GLY A 424 -2.03 4.79 -9.29
N GLY A 425 -1.12 3.85 -9.09
CA GLY A 425 -0.25 3.31 -10.15
C GLY A 425 -1.03 2.76 -11.37
N LYS A 426 -2.35 2.56 -11.27
CA LYS A 426 -3.22 2.19 -12.41
C LYS A 426 -4.40 3.13 -12.68
N GLN A 427 -4.62 4.18 -11.87
CA GLN A 427 -5.61 5.22 -12.19
C GLN A 427 -5.10 6.17 -13.29
N GLN A 428 -3.79 6.16 -13.54
CA GLN A 428 -3.07 6.93 -14.56
C GLN A 428 -3.65 6.80 -15.98
N GLU A 429 -4.32 5.69 -16.34
CA GLU A 429 -4.78 5.48 -17.73
C GLU A 429 -6.19 5.99 -18.05
N ASN A 430 -6.92 6.61 -17.11
CA ASN A 430 -8.30 7.04 -17.34
C ASN A 430 -8.67 8.38 -16.70
N LEU A 431 -7.69 9.23 -16.45
CA LEU A 431 -7.94 10.55 -15.87
C LEU A 431 -8.58 11.45 -16.93
N ARG A 432 -9.78 11.94 -16.64
CA ARG A 432 -10.14 13.30 -17.03
C ARG A 432 -9.97 14.11 -15.77
N GLY A 433 -8.93 14.94 -15.73
CA GLY A 433 -8.65 15.80 -14.59
C GLY A 433 -7.44 15.33 -13.81
N LEU A 434 -6.45 16.21 -13.73
CA LEU A 434 -5.31 16.06 -12.85
C LEU A 434 -5.76 16.36 -11.41
N PRO A 435 -5.42 15.52 -10.41
CA PRO A 435 -5.61 15.91 -9.03
C PRO A 435 -4.74 17.14 -8.79
N LYS A 436 -5.39 18.25 -8.46
CA LYS A 436 -4.72 19.51 -8.17
C LYS A 436 -4.05 19.39 -6.82
N THR A 437 -2.71 19.34 -6.77
CA THR A 437 -1.98 19.30 -5.50
C THR A 437 -2.17 20.60 -4.75
N TRP A 438 -1.95 21.74 -5.43
CA TRP A 438 -2.23 23.07 -4.88
C TRP A 438 -2.37 24.10 -6.01
N SER A 439 -2.84 25.30 -5.64
CA SER A 439 -2.68 26.49 -6.47
C SER A 439 -2.64 27.73 -5.61
N GLU A 440 -2.05 28.78 -6.14
CA GLU A 440 -2.10 30.10 -5.53
C GLU A 440 -2.22 31.18 -6.61
N THR A 441 -2.76 32.32 -6.19
CA THR A 441 -2.96 33.48 -7.04
C THR A 441 -2.39 34.70 -6.33
N CYS A 442 -1.62 35.50 -7.05
CA CYS A 442 -1.16 36.80 -6.56
C CYS A 442 -1.54 37.91 -7.54
N GLU A 443 -1.71 39.11 -6.99
CA GLU A 443 -1.93 40.33 -7.78
C GLU A 443 -0.58 40.97 -8.13
N GLY A 444 -0.40 41.31 -9.40
CA GLY A 444 0.77 42.07 -9.85
C GLY A 444 0.46 43.57 -9.89
N ARG A 445 1.48 44.38 -10.18
CA ARG A 445 1.36 45.85 -10.23
C ARG A 445 1.16 46.40 -11.65
N GLY A 446 1.04 45.54 -12.65
CA GLY A 446 0.95 45.97 -14.05
C GLY A 446 -0.43 45.87 -14.67
N SER A 447 -0.52 46.38 -15.90
CA SER A 447 -1.75 46.44 -16.69
C SER A 447 -1.93 45.26 -17.67
N MET A 448 -1.01 44.28 -17.68
CA MET A 448 -1.11 43.13 -18.59
C MET A 448 -2.22 42.15 -18.16
N LYS A 449 -2.60 41.24 -19.06
CA LYS A 449 -3.62 40.21 -18.83
C LYS A 449 -3.29 39.30 -17.65
N GLU A 450 -4.32 38.65 -17.14
CA GLU A 450 -4.22 37.52 -16.22
C GLU A 450 -3.29 36.46 -16.84
N GLN A 451 -2.41 35.89 -16.02
CA GLN A 451 -1.44 34.87 -16.42
C GLN A 451 -1.73 33.55 -15.72
N THR A 452 -1.76 32.45 -16.46
CA THR A 452 -1.92 31.11 -15.91
C THR A 452 -0.69 30.26 -16.17
N ILE A 453 -0.03 29.85 -15.09
CA ILE A 453 1.11 28.92 -15.12
C ILE A 453 0.64 27.56 -14.63
N ILE A 454 0.99 26.52 -15.38
CA ILE A 454 0.79 25.13 -14.95
C ILE A 454 2.14 24.48 -14.80
N VAL A 455 2.36 23.81 -13.66
CA VAL A 455 3.51 22.95 -13.43
C VAL A 455 3.04 21.49 -13.38
N SER A 456 3.69 20.62 -14.14
CA SER A 456 3.37 19.19 -14.17
C SER A 456 4.65 18.35 -14.23
N GLY A 457 4.60 17.18 -13.62
CA GLY A 457 5.75 16.31 -13.43
C GLY A 457 5.45 15.14 -12.49
N GLY A 458 6.50 14.42 -12.10
CA GLY A 458 6.43 13.29 -11.17
C GLY A 458 6.21 13.68 -9.70
N SER A 459 6.59 12.77 -8.80
CA SER A 459 6.54 12.94 -7.34
C SER A 459 7.28 14.19 -6.86
N SER A 460 8.44 14.51 -7.44
CA SER A 460 9.23 15.71 -7.13
C SER A 460 8.53 17.03 -7.49
N THR A 461 7.50 16.99 -8.35
CA THR A 461 6.61 18.13 -8.63
C THR A 461 5.37 18.09 -7.76
N GLY A 462 4.80 16.91 -7.59
CA GLY A 462 3.52 16.71 -6.90
C GLY A 462 3.62 16.80 -5.38
N GLY A 463 4.81 16.62 -4.83
CA GLY A 463 5.00 16.71 -3.40
C GLY A 463 4.24 15.67 -2.58
N ILE A 464 3.88 14.55 -3.21
CA ILE A 464 2.91 13.61 -2.65
C ILE A 464 3.50 12.83 -1.45
N TYR A 465 4.82 12.85 -1.25
CA TYR A 465 5.53 12.09 -0.19
C TYR A 465 6.40 12.90 0.77
N GLN A 466 6.98 14.00 0.30
CA GLN A 466 7.88 14.85 1.11
C GLN A 466 7.10 16.10 1.49
N PHE A 467 6.91 16.51 2.75
CA PHE A 467 6.22 17.78 3.09
C PHE A 467 4.71 17.86 2.78
N LYS A 468 3.96 16.76 2.81
CA LYS A 468 2.49 16.75 2.60
C LYS A 468 1.72 17.72 3.50
N GLU A 469 2.19 17.94 4.74
CA GLU A 469 1.62 18.93 5.68
C GLU A 469 2.19 20.35 5.51
N GLU A 470 3.24 20.50 4.70
CA GLU A 470 3.91 21.78 4.41
C GLU A 470 4.05 22.00 2.89
N PRO A 471 2.94 22.15 2.14
CA PRO A 471 2.98 22.37 0.70
C PRO A 471 3.76 23.61 0.28
N THR A 472 3.99 24.55 1.21
CA THR A 472 4.84 25.73 1.01
C THR A 472 6.32 25.40 0.83
N SER A 473 6.75 24.18 1.13
CA SER A 473 8.15 23.73 1.07
C SER A 473 8.55 23.18 -0.30
N PHE A 474 7.62 23.09 -1.27
CA PHE A 474 7.93 22.61 -2.62
C PHE A 474 8.44 23.70 -3.54
N PHE A 475 9.27 23.29 -4.49
CA PHE A 475 9.84 24.18 -5.50
C PHE A 475 8.77 24.95 -6.26
N THR A 476 7.59 24.35 -6.50
CA THR A 476 6.50 25.02 -7.21
C THR A 476 5.94 26.21 -6.43
N THR A 477 5.94 26.15 -5.10
CA THR A 477 5.47 27.26 -4.24
C THR A 477 6.54 28.31 -4.11
N HIS A 478 7.82 27.90 -3.97
CA HIS A 478 8.95 28.83 -4.05
C HIS A 478 8.99 29.56 -5.40
N LEU A 479 8.70 28.87 -6.51
CA LEU A 479 8.56 29.44 -7.84
C LEU A 479 7.46 30.53 -7.86
N HIS A 480 6.26 30.20 -7.40
CA HIS A 480 5.15 31.17 -7.36
C HIS A 480 5.53 32.40 -6.54
N ASN A 481 6.02 32.19 -5.31
CA ASN A 481 6.40 33.25 -4.40
C ASN A 481 7.49 34.15 -4.97
N SER A 482 8.51 33.55 -5.60
CA SER A 482 9.60 34.28 -6.24
C SER A 482 9.10 35.17 -7.39
N ILE A 483 8.23 34.64 -8.26
CA ILE A 483 7.64 35.43 -9.35
C ILE A 483 6.76 36.57 -8.80
N CYS A 484 5.94 36.31 -7.77
CA CYS A 484 5.06 37.31 -7.15
C CYS A 484 5.84 38.43 -6.45
N GLN A 485 6.98 38.12 -5.83
CA GLN A 485 7.83 39.11 -5.17
C GLN A 485 8.56 40.04 -6.16
N ASN A 486 8.76 39.61 -7.40
CA ASN A 486 9.50 40.36 -8.43
C ASN A 486 8.74 41.57 -9.04
N ASN A 487 7.56 41.96 -8.52
CA ASN A 487 6.81 43.17 -8.93
C ASN A 487 6.57 43.28 -10.45
N LEU A 488 6.19 42.17 -11.09
CA LEU A 488 6.01 42.09 -12.54
C LEU A 488 4.72 42.75 -13.04
N SER A 489 4.66 42.91 -14.37
CA SER A 489 3.64 43.70 -15.07
C SER A 489 2.33 42.96 -15.38
N PHE A 490 2.08 41.77 -14.81
CA PHE A 490 0.77 41.12 -14.90
C PHE A 490 -0.24 41.75 -13.94
N LYS A 491 -1.53 41.60 -14.24
CA LYS A 491 -2.62 42.00 -13.33
C LYS A 491 -2.82 40.96 -12.23
N THR A 492 -3.00 39.71 -12.64
CA THR A 492 -3.08 38.55 -11.74
C THR A 492 -2.27 37.42 -12.34
N MET A 493 -1.66 36.61 -11.48
CA MET A 493 -1.02 35.37 -11.89
C MET A 493 -1.52 34.23 -11.02
N THR A 494 -1.98 33.16 -11.65
CA THR A 494 -2.36 31.92 -10.98
C THR A 494 -1.40 30.81 -11.38
N THR A 495 -0.86 30.11 -10.39
CA THR A 495 -0.04 28.92 -10.59
C THR A 495 -0.82 27.69 -10.14
N TYR A 496 -0.94 26.69 -11.01
CA TYR A 496 -1.51 25.38 -10.68
C TYR A 496 -0.41 24.32 -10.66
N ASN A 497 -0.35 23.54 -9.59
CA ASN A 497 0.48 22.35 -9.53
C ASN A 497 -0.35 21.10 -9.78
N TYR A 498 0.09 20.34 -10.80
CA TYR A 498 -0.46 19.06 -11.21
C TYR A 498 0.61 17.97 -11.27
N GLY A 499 1.64 18.07 -10.43
CA GLY A 499 2.57 16.96 -10.23
C GLY A 499 1.91 15.81 -9.47
N VAL A 500 2.24 14.57 -9.86
CA VAL A 500 1.69 13.36 -9.25
C VAL A 500 2.75 12.26 -9.25
N GLU A 501 2.70 11.32 -8.31
CA GLU A 501 3.58 10.15 -8.30
C GLU A 501 3.55 9.40 -9.64
N ASP A 502 4.72 8.92 -10.06
CA ASP A 502 4.92 8.09 -11.26
C ASP A 502 4.49 8.76 -12.58
N TYR A 503 4.16 10.05 -12.55
CA TYR A 503 3.79 10.75 -13.77
C TYR A 503 4.98 10.87 -14.71
N ASN A 504 4.69 10.52 -15.95
CA ASN A 504 5.58 10.57 -17.09
C ASN A 504 4.90 11.35 -18.22
N THR A 505 5.63 11.63 -19.30
CA THR A 505 5.14 12.49 -20.38
C THR A 505 3.89 11.96 -21.07
N GLN A 506 3.67 10.63 -21.14
CA GLN A 506 2.48 10.06 -21.75
C GLN A 506 1.23 10.45 -20.96
N LEU A 507 1.29 10.33 -19.64
CA LEU A 507 0.16 10.60 -18.75
C LEU A 507 -0.21 12.09 -18.75
N ILE A 508 0.80 12.95 -18.79
CA ILE A 508 0.59 14.40 -18.90
C ILE A 508 -0.03 14.74 -20.27
N ALA A 509 0.46 14.13 -21.36
CA ALA A 509 -0.07 14.35 -22.69
C ALA A 509 -1.54 13.94 -22.85
N ASP A 510 -1.96 12.85 -22.22
CA ASP A 510 -3.36 12.43 -22.22
C ASP A 510 -4.31 13.50 -21.63
N GLN A 511 -3.80 14.44 -20.82
CA GLN A 511 -4.57 15.51 -20.20
C GLN A 511 -4.52 16.84 -20.95
N GLY A 512 -3.78 16.95 -22.07
CA GLY A 512 -3.56 18.21 -22.79
C GLY A 512 -4.86 18.94 -23.13
N GLN A 513 -5.84 18.23 -23.70
CA GLN A 513 -7.14 18.83 -24.02
C GLN A 513 -7.89 19.31 -22.76
N TRP A 514 -7.89 18.53 -21.69
CA TRP A 514 -8.55 18.91 -20.44
C TRP A 514 -7.90 20.16 -19.82
N LEU A 515 -6.56 20.23 -19.81
CA LEU A 515 -5.81 21.39 -19.36
C LEU A 515 -6.18 22.66 -20.13
N LYS A 516 -6.32 22.55 -21.46
CA LYS A 516 -6.77 23.67 -22.32
C LYS A 516 -8.16 24.14 -21.95
N GLU A 517 -9.12 23.23 -21.90
CA GLU A 517 -10.53 23.53 -21.65
C GLU A 517 -10.75 24.09 -20.25
N LYS A 518 -10.00 23.58 -19.26
CA LYS A 518 -10.19 23.95 -17.85
C LYS A 518 -9.47 25.23 -17.44
N HIS A 519 -8.24 25.43 -17.92
CA HIS A 519 -7.35 26.49 -17.44
C HIS A 519 -6.89 27.45 -18.51
N SER A 520 -6.83 27.03 -19.78
CA SER A 520 -6.26 27.83 -20.88
C SER A 520 -4.88 28.43 -20.49
N PRO A 521 -3.89 27.58 -20.13
CA PRO A 521 -2.61 28.04 -19.60
C PRO A 521 -1.86 28.93 -20.59
N ASP A 522 -1.08 29.88 -20.08
CA ASP A 522 -0.12 30.67 -20.88
C ASP A 522 1.25 30.00 -20.91
N ILE A 523 1.63 29.37 -19.79
CA ILE A 523 2.90 28.66 -19.60
C ILE A 523 2.63 27.28 -19.03
N LEU A 524 3.21 26.25 -19.63
CA LEU A 524 3.31 24.90 -19.09
C LEU A 524 4.77 24.59 -18.76
N ILE A 525 5.06 24.28 -17.50
CA ILE A 525 6.37 23.83 -17.03
C ILE A 525 6.30 22.31 -16.88
N LEU A 526 7.20 21.60 -17.55
CA LEU A 526 7.35 20.15 -17.46
C LEU A 526 8.65 19.82 -16.74
N TYR A 527 8.55 19.28 -15.52
CA TYR A 527 9.67 18.74 -14.75
C TYR A 527 9.57 17.20 -14.75
N VAL A 528 10.24 16.58 -15.73
CA VAL A 528 10.05 15.18 -16.12
C VAL A 528 11.36 14.55 -16.60
N GLY A 529 11.38 13.21 -16.65
CA GLY A 529 12.45 12.42 -17.27
C GLY A 529 12.80 11.16 -16.50
N VAL A 530 12.80 11.21 -15.16
CA VAL A 530 13.12 10.03 -14.34
C VAL A 530 12.07 8.94 -14.55
N ASN A 531 10.79 9.27 -14.43
CA ASN A 531 9.71 8.31 -14.60
C ASN A 531 9.49 7.84 -16.05
N ASP A 532 9.99 8.58 -17.03
CA ASP A 532 9.95 8.14 -18.43
C ASP A 532 11.00 7.03 -18.65
N VAL A 533 12.25 7.26 -18.25
CA VAL A 533 13.41 6.44 -18.65
C VAL A 533 13.87 5.44 -17.58
N LEU A 534 13.83 5.83 -16.30
CA LEU A 534 14.36 5.03 -15.19
C LEU A 534 13.32 4.07 -14.61
N SER A 535 12.03 4.38 -14.75
CA SER A 535 10.95 3.44 -14.41
C SER A 535 10.87 2.33 -15.45
N LYS A 536 11.27 1.12 -15.05
CA LYS A 536 11.30 -0.08 -15.88
C LYS A 536 10.56 -1.20 -15.17
N HIS A 537 9.24 -1.22 -15.31
CA HIS A 537 8.37 -2.17 -14.63
C HIS A 537 7.71 -3.17 -15.57
N HIS A 538 7.97 -3.09 -16.88
CA HIS A 538 7.25 -3.86 -17.89
C HIS A 538 8.17 -4.22 -19.06
N THR A 539 7.81 -5.26 -19.80
CA THR A 539 8.48 -5.69 -21.04
C THR A 539 7.97 -4.97 -22.29
N GLN A 540 6.97 -4.10 -22.12
CA GLN A 540 6.34 -3.27 -23.16
C GLN A 540 6.14 -1.87 -22.61
N SER A 541 6.26 -0.84 -23.46
CA SER A 541 6.00 0.55 -23.04
C SER A 541 4.52 0.80 -22.72
N ILE A 542 4.21 1.86 -21.99
CA ILE A 542 2.82 2.23 -21.67
C ILE A 542 1.95 2.34 -22.95
N ARG A 543 2.53 2.87 -24.02
CA ARG A 543 1.88 3.06 -25.30
C ARG A 543 1.56 1.73 -25.99
N GLU A 544 2.47 0.77 -25.93
CA GLU A 544 2.26 -0.58 -26.48
C GLU A 544 1.20 -1.36 -25.68
N ARG A 545 1.26 -1.30 -24.35
CA ARG A 545 0.28 -1.97 -23.48
C ARG A 545 -1.14 -1.48 -23.74
N ARG A 546 -1.30 -0.17 -24.01
CA ARG A 546 -2.61 0.42 -24.32
C ARG A 546 -3.15 -0.02 -25.69
N LYS A 547 -2.30 -0.19 -26.71
CA LYS A 547 -2.70 -0.71 -28.04
C LYS A 547 -3.27 -2.13 -27.96
N ASN A 548 -2.79 -2.95 -27.03
CA ASN A 548 -3.17 -4.36 -26.89
C ASN A 548 -4.33 -4.58 -25.89
N SER A 549 -4.91 -3.51 -25.32
CA SER A 549 -5.86 -3.64 -24.21
C SER A 549 -7.31 -3.92 -24.65
N VAL A 550 -7.98 -4.76 -23.87
CA VAL A 550 -9.40 -5.14 -24.01
C VAL A 550 -10.33 -3.92 -23.90
N SER A 551 -11.53 -4.02 -24.49
CA SER A 551 -12.65 -3.07 -24.43
C SER A 551 -12.57 -2.05 -23.26
N PRO A 552 -12.51 -0.73 -23.54
CA PRO A 552 -12.36 0.33 -22.53
C PRO A 552 -13.42 0.29 -21.42
N TRP A 553 -14.62 -0.21 -21.73
CA TRP A 553 -15.70 -0.34 -20.75
C TRP A 553 -15.42 -1.40 -19.69
N LEU A 554 -14.91 -2.57 -20.08
CA LEU A 554 -14.58 -3.65 -19.14
C LEU A 554 -13.43 -3.22 -18.22
N LYS A 555 -12.43 -2.53 -18.81
CA LYS A 555 -11.30 -1.94 -18.11
C LYS A 555 -11.76 -0.94 -17.05
N ASN A 556 -12.65 -0.01 -17.43
CA ASN A 556 -13.20 1.00 -16.51
C ASN A 556 -14.03 0.36 -15.38
N LEU A 557 -14.75 -0.73 -15.65
CA LEU A 557 -15.47 -1.49 -14.63
C LEU A 557 -14.50 -2.17 -13.64
N LEU A 558 -13.45 -2.82 -14.15
CA LEU A 558 -12.43 -3.49 -13.33
C LEU A 558 -11.62 -2.48 -12.50
N TYR A 559 -11.25 -1.33 -13.06
CA TYR A 559 -10.51 -0.30 -12.32
C TYR A 559 -11.32 0.39 -11.24
N LYS A 560 -12.63 0.52 -11.42
CA LYS A 560 -13.50 1.02 -10.35
C LYS A 560 -13.65 0.02 -9.20
N SER A 561 -13.32 -1.26 -9.39
CA SER A 561 -13.35 -2.24 -8.30
C SER A 561 -12.03 -2.23 -7.56
N LYS A 562 -12.04 -1.76 -6.31
CA LYS A 562 -10.86 -1.82 -5.42
C LYS A 562 -10.41 -3.26 -5.19
N LEU A 563 -11.35 -4.21 -5.08
CA LEU A 563 -11.07 -5.64 -4.97
C LEU A 563 -10.32 -6.17 -6.20
N SER A 564 -10.78 -5.81 -7.41
CA SER A 564 -10.11 -6.21 -8.65
C SER A 564 -8.71 -5.60 -8.75
N THR A 565 -8.55 -4.33 -8.39
CA THR A 565 -7.25 -3.66 -8.35
C THR A 565 -6.31 -4.37 -7.37
N GLY A 566 -6.74 -4.60 -6.13
CA GLY A 566 -5.99 -5.32 -5.12
C GLY A 566 -5.60 -6.74 -5.55
N ILE A 567 -6.53 -7.50 -6.14
CA ILE A 567 -6.23 -8.83 -6.71
C ILE A 567 -5.24 -8.73 -7.87
N SER A 568 -5.35 -7.73 -8.75
CA SER A 568 -4.40 -7.58 -9.86
C SER A 568 -2.99 -7.27 -9.36
N LEU A 569 -2.85 -6.56 -8.24
CA LEU A 569 -1.56 -6.30 -7.60
C LEU A 569 -0.98 -7.57 -6.97
N LEU A 570 -1.82 -8.44 -6.41
CA LEU A 570 -1.40 -9.77 -5.92
C LEU A 570 -0.93 -10.69 -7.04
N LEU A 571 -1.60 -10.63 -8.20
CA LEU A 571 -1.30 -11.46 -9.36
C LEU A 571 -0.20 -10.87 -10.24
N GLN A 572 0.25 -9.65 -9.95
CA GLN A 572 1.37 -9.05 -10.63
C GLN A 572 2.62 -9.86 -10.26
N GLU A 573 3.16 -10.60 -11.23
CA GLU A 573 4.35 -11.41 -11.01
C GLU A 573 5.49 -10.52 -10.52
N ASP A 574 6.24 -11.02 -9.53
CA ASP A 574 7.58 -10.50 -9.27
C ASP A 574 8.38 -10.71 -10.54
N GLN A 575 8.60 -9.62 -11.27
CA GLN A 575 9.33 -9.70 -12.53
C GLN A 575 10.68 -10.32 -12.27
N LYS A 576 10.89 -11.49 -12.87
CA LYS A 576 12.15 -12.19 -12.80
C LYS A 576 13.21 -11.29 -13.43
N GLN A 577 14.36 -11.19 -12.79
CA GLN A 577 15.56 -10.47 -13.27
C GLN A 577 15.99 -10.81 -14.71
N SER A 578 15.40 -11.82 -15.36
CA SER A 578 15.73 -12.27 -16.71
C SER A 578 14.98 -11.58 -17.84
N ASP A 579 13.87 -10.89 -17.57
CA ASP A 579 13.11 -10.23 -18.62
C ASP A 579 13.73 -8.85 -18.90
N GLU A 580 13.99 -8.53 -20.18
CA GLU A 580 14.49 -7.21 -20.57
C GLU A 580 13.40 -6.17 -20.31
N LEU A 581 13.54 -5.45 -19.21
CA LEU A 581 12.60 -4.41 -18.80
C LEU A 581 12.85 -3.16 -19.65
N VAL A 582 11.79 -2.64 -20.25
CA VAL A 582 11.84 -1.43 -21.06
C VAL A 582 11.43 -0.22 -20.23
N ALA A 583 11.91 0.95 -20.64
CA ALA A 583 11.46 2.23 -20.10
C ALA A 583 9.94 2.36 -20.23
N GLU A 584 9.27 2.87 -19.20
CA GLU A 584 7.82 3.10 -19.26
C GLU A 584 7.43 3.99 -20.44
N VAL A 585 8.22 5.04 -20.67
CA VAL A 585 8.09 5.91 -21.84
C VAL A 585 9.48 6.08 -22.48
N PRO A 586 9.77 5.32 -23.55
CA PRO A 586 10.99 5.51 -24.33
C PRO A 586 11.14 6.97 -24.81
N VAL A 587 12.37 7.44 -25.00
CA VAL A 587 12.68 8.83 -25.41
C VAL A 587 11.91 9.25 -26.67
N SER A 588 11.71 8.34 -27.62
CA SER A 588 10.91 8.57 -28.82
C SER A 588 9.44 8.85 -28.51
N ASP A 589 8.84 8.08 -27.60
CA ASP A 589 7.46 8.26 -27.18
C ASP A 589 7.32 9.58 -26.40
N ALA A 590 8.27 9.89 -25.51
CA ALA A 590 8.28 11.13 -24.74
C ALA A 590 8.34 12.37 -25.65
N LYS A 591 9.18 12.33 -26.69
CA LYS A 591 9.24 13.37 -27.72
C LYS A 591 7.88 13.61 -28.37
N GLU A 592 7.21 12.54 -28.79
CA GLU A 592 5.88 12.65 -29.41
C GLU A 592 4.83 13.18 -28.43
N ASN A 593 4.90 12.79 -27.17
CA ASN A 593 3.99 13.26 -26.11
C ASN A 593 4.14 14.76 -25.86
N ILE A 594 5.36 15.27 -25.77
CA ILE A 594 5.64 16.72 -25.63
C ILE A 594 5.12 17.49 -26.85
N LEU A 595 5.32 16.96 -28.06
CA LEU A 595 4.79 17.57 -29.28
C LEU A 595 3.26 17.55 -29.33
N SER A 596 2.61 16.50 -28.80
CA SER A 596 1.15 16.46 -28.65
C SER A 596 0.67 17.57 -27.72
N LEU A 597 1.29 17.73 -26.55
CA LEU A 597 0.98 18.80 -25.60
C LEU A 597 1.11 20.19 -26.23
N MET A 598 2.19 20.42 -26.99
CA MET A 598 2.40 21.66 -27.73
C MET A 598 1.24 21.95 -28.70
N ASN A 599 0.82 20.95 -29.46
CA ASN A 599 -0.27 21.08 -30.43
C ASN A 599 -1.62 21.29 -29.74
N ASP A 600 -1.92 20.49 -28.72
CA ASP A 600 -3.19 20.52 -28.00
C ASP A 600 -3.38 21.87 -27.29
N LEU A 601 -2.33 22.36 -26.61
CA LEU A 601 -2.40 23.56 -25.79
C LEU A 601 -2.24 24.86 -26.58
N SER A 602 -1.69 24.82 -27.79
CA SER A 602 -1.37 26.01 -28.60
C SER A 602 -2.45 27.12 -28.59
N PRO A 603 -2.07 28.42 -28.48
CA PRO A 603 -0.70 28.93 -28.38
C PRO A 603 -0.20 29.09 -26.93
N ILE A 604 0.78 28.28 -26.52
CA ILE A 604 1.41 28.36 -25.18
C ILE A 604 2.93 28.36 -25.27
N SER A 605 3.58 28.82 -24.20
CA SER A 605 5.01 28.58 -23.97
C SER A 605 5.18 27.30 -23.12
N ILE A 606 6.01 26.37 -23.56
CA ILE A 606 6.37 25.18 -22.79
C ILE A 606 7.79 25.37 -22.29
N LEU A 607 8.01 25.28 -20.97
CA LEU A 607 9.34 25.24 -20.37
C LEU A 607 9.67 23.80 -19.98
N LEU A 608 10.67 23.21 -20.63
CA LEU A 608 11.20 21.89 -20.32
C LEU A 608 12.33 22.03 -19.30
N VAL A 609 12.17 21.37 -18.16
CA VAL A 609 13.17 21.28 -17.09
C VAL A 609 13.47 19.79 -16.88
N PRO A 610 14.70 19.33 -17.14
CA PRO A 610 15.05 17.94 -16.88
C PRO A 610 15.00 17.67 -15.38
N GLU A 611 14.45 16.51 -15.03
CA GLU A 611 14.39 16.08 -13.65
C GLU A 611 15.78 15.77 -13.08
N MET A 612 16.05 16.27 -11.88
CA MET A 612 17.30 16.03 -11.17
C MET A 612 17.37 14.57 -10.70
N ALA A 613 18.54 13.97 -10.85
CA ALA A 613 18.83 12.64 -10.33
C ALA A 613 20.27 12.61 -9.81
N SER A 614 20.53 11.68 -8.90
CA SER A 614 21.84 11.53 -8.28
C SER A 614 22.90 11.18 -9.32
N SER A 615 24.16 11.54 -9.04
CA SER A 615 25.29 11.39 -9.94
C SER A 615 25.35 10.02 -10.68
N PRO A 616 25.08 8.86 -10.04
CA PRO A 616 25.08 7.55 -10.72
C PRO A 616 23.98 7.36 -11.78
N LEU A 617 22.87 8.10 -11.69
CA LEU A 617 21.71 7.97 -12.58
C LEU A 617 21.77 8.93 -13.77
N GLN A 618 22.49 10.04 -13.65
CA GLN A 618 22.56 11.06 -14.69
C GLN A 618 23.03 10.56 -16.07
N PRO A 619 23.99 9.61 -16.20
CA PRO A 619 24.36 9.08 -17.51
C PRO A 619 23.19 8.45 -18.26
N GLN A 620 22.20 7.90 -17.53
CA GLN A 620 21.02 7.26 -18.10
C GLN A 620 20.00 8.27 -18.62
N LEU A 621 20.08 9.54 -18.20
CA LEU A 621 19.18 10.63 -18.61
C LEU A 621 19.76 11.49 -19.76
N LEU A 622 20.99 11.24 -20.19
CA LEU A 622 21.68 12.04 -21.22
C LEU A 622 20.93 12.11 -22.56
N GLU A 623 20.36 11.00 -23.00
CA GLU A 623 19.60 10.94 -24.25
C GLU A 623 18.30 11.74 -24.14
N TYR A 624 17.65 11.68 -22.96
CA TYR A 624 16.44 12.44 -22.68
C TYR A 624 16.71 13.95 -22.64
N ASP A 625 17.78 14.36 -21.96
CA ASP A 625 18.25 15.75 -21.90
C ASP A 625 18.55 16.30 -23.31
N SER A 626 19.26 15.52 -24.12
CA SER A 626 19.54 15.87 -25.52
C SER A 626 18.25 16.06 -26.32
N MET A 627 17.26 15.20 -26.12
CA MET A 627 15.96 15.28 -26.79
C MET A 627 15.21 16.58 -26.44
N ILE A 628 15.15 16.97 -25.16
CA ILE A 628 14.45 18.21 -24.77
C ILE A 628 15.18 19.48 -25.23
N GLN A 629 16.52 19.46 -25.26
CA GLN A 629 17.32 20.55 -25.83
C GLN A 629 17.06 20.73 -27.32
N ASP A 630 16.99 19.62 -28.06
CA ASP A 630 16.72 19.65 -29.50
C ASP A 630 15.29 20.12 -29.82
N LEU A 631 14.30 19.76 -28.99
CA LEU A 631 12.95 20.31 -29.08
C LEU A 631 12.94 21.83 -28.89
N ALA A 632 13.62 22.35 -27.87
CA ALA A 632 13.70 23.80 -27.61
C ALA A 632 14.43 24.57 -28.72
N LYS A 633 15.43 23.97 -29.38
CA LYS A 633 16.09 24.57 -30.56
C LYS A 633 15.18 24.58 -31.79
N THR A 634 14.34 23.55 -31.94
CA THR A 634 13.53 23.34 -33.15
C THR A 634 12.22 24.14 -33.12
N TYR A 635 11.59 24.29 -31.95
CA TYR A 635 10.26 24.88 -31.82
C TYR A 635 10.31 26.20 -31.02
N PRO A 636 9.84 27.33 -31.58
CA PRO A 636 10.03 28.66 -31.00
C PRO A 636 9.25 28.91 -29.70
N ASN A 637 8.29 28.06 -29.39
CA ASN A 637 7.45 28.13 -28.20
C ASN A 637 7.82 27.05 -27.16
N ILE A 638 8.88 26.27 -27.40
CA ILE A 638 9.47 25.36 -26.42
C ILE A 638 10.78 25.97 -25.94
N TYR A 639 10.93 26.06 -24.62
CA TYR A 639 12.08 26.61 -23.92
C TYR A 639 12.71 25.50 -23.09
N TYR A 640 14.02 25.61 -22.88
CA TYR A 640 14.78 24.66 -22.09
C TYR A 640 15.49 25.40 -20.95
N PHE A 641 15.41 24.86 -19.75
CA PHE A 641 16.14 25.35 -18.59
C PHE A 641 16.86 24.19 -17.91
N GLN A 642 18.18 24.32 -17.78
CA GLN A 642 19.02 23.35 -17.08
C GLN A 642 19.27 23.85 -15.65
N PRO A 643 18.76 23.16 -14.62
CA PRO A 643 18.89 23.64 -13.24
C PRO A 643 20.34 23.64 -12.73
N LEU A 644 21.20 22.69 -13.14
CA LEU A 644 22.62 22.67 -12.73
C LEU A 644 23.57 22.70 -13.93
N THR A 645 24.60 23.56 -13.83
CA THR A 645 25.69 23.64 -14.82
C THR A 645 26.81 22.64 -14.56
N ASP A 646 27.05 22.27 -13.30
CA ASP A 646 27.98 21.19 -12.92
C ASP A 646 27.21 20.01 -12.30
N ARG A 647 27.46 18.82 -12.83
CA ARG A 647 26.65 17.63 -12.60
C ARG A 647 26.95 16.94 -11.26
N ASN A 648 28.10 17.23 -10.66
CA ASN A 648 28.49 16.72 -9.34
C ASN A 648 27.80 17.46 -8.18
N ASP A 649 27.22 18.63 -8.41
CA ASP A 649 26.51 19.43 -7.40
C ASP A 649 25.03 19.00 -7.23
N SER A 650 24.56 17.97 -7.94
CA SER A 650 23.18 17.51 -7.79
C SER A 650 22.92 16.87 -6.43
N ASP A 651 23.90 16.16 -5.90
CA ASP A 651 23.69 15.28 -4.73
C ASP A 651 23.44 16.09 -3.45
N ILE A 652 23.95 17.32 -3.34
CA ILE A 652 23.70 18.21 -2.20
C ILE A 652 22.24 18.71 -2.13
N HIS A 653 21.52 18.67 -3.25
CA HIS A 653 20.15 19.15 -3.35
C HIS A 653 19.12 18.01 -3.34
N LEU A 654 19.56 16.77 -3.22
CA LEU A 654 18.71 15.58 -3.25
C LEU A 654 18.65 14.89 -1.88
N ALA A 655 17.44 14.55 -1.45
CA ALA A 655 17.20 13.72 -0.26
C ALA A 655 17.48 12.24 -0.55
N ASP A 656 17.32 11.83 -1.82
CA ASP A 656 17.59 10.47 -2.28
C ASP A 656 18.09 10.45 -3.73
N ARG A 657 17.69 9.45 -4.52
CA ARG A 657 18.09 9.29 -5.92
C ARG A 657 17.55 10.36 -6.87
N ASN A 658 16.41 10.98 -6.59
CA ASN A 658 15.76 11.94 -7.51
C ASN A 658 14.76 12.90 -6.83
N HIS A 659 14.55 12.76 -5.53
CA HIS A 659 13.72 13.67 -4.75
C HIS A 659 14.58 14.73 -4.07
N LEU A 660 14.07 15.97 -4.05
CA LEU A 660 14.81 17.14 -3.57
C LEU A 660 14.80 17.22 -2.04
N THR A 661 15.88 17.74 -1.45
CA THR A 661 15.84 18.22 -0.06
C THR A 661 14.96 19.48 0.05
N ARG A 662 14.68 19.94 1.26
CA ARG A 662 14.00 21.23 1.47
C ARG A 662 14.79 22.39 0.83
N GLU A 663 16.10 22.39 1.01
CA GLU A 663 16.99 23.38 0.39
C GLU A 663 17.02 23.24 -1.13
N GLY A 664 17.06 22.01 -1.66
CA GLY A 664 16.96 21.74 -3.08
C GLY A 664 15.65 22.23 -3.70
N ASN A 665 14.52 22.08 -3.01
CA ASN A 665 13.23 22.61 -3.43
C ASN A 665 13.24 24.15 -3.50
N GLN A 666 13.75 24.81 -2.47
CA GLN A 666 13.85 26.27 -2.44
C GLN A 666 14.73 26.80 -3.59
N TRP A 667 15.89 26.19 -3.76
CA TRP A 667 16.85 26.54 -4.80
C TRP A 667 16.24 26.33 -6.20
N LEU A 668 15.69 25.15 -6.50
CA LEU A 668 15.09 24.86 -7.81
C LEU A 668 13.92 25.81 -8.11
N GLY A 669 13.08 26.10 -7.11
CA GLY A 669 11.96 27.01 -7.27
C GLY A 669 12.40 28.42 -7.68
N GLN A 670 13.47 28.92 -7.07
CA GLN A 670 14.07 30.21 -7.41
C GLN A 670 14.65 30.23 -8.82
N GLU A 671 15.37 29.17 -9.20
CA GLU A 671 16.02 29.06 -10.50
C GLU A 671 15.02 28.91 -11.65
N VAL A 672 14.00 28.06 -11.48
CA VAL A 672 12.92 27.95 -12.47
C VAL A 672 12.12 29.26 -12.55
N ALA A 673 11.94 29.98 -11.43
CA ALA A 673 11.28 31.29 -11.46
C ALA A 673 12.05 32.25 -12.37
N ASN A 674 13.37 32.34 -12.22
CA ASN A 674 14.23 33.17 -13.06
C ASN A 674 14.10 32.82 -14.55
N ALA A 675 13.95 31.52 -14.90
CA ALA A 675 13.74 31.07 -16.26
C ALA A 675 12.34 31.42 -16.83
N VAL A 676 11.32 31.54 -15.96
CA VAL A 676 9.95 31.87 -16.33
C VAL A 676 9.74 33.38 -16.51
N LEU A 677 10.43 34.24 -15.76
CA LEU A 677 10.26 35.70 -15.82
C LEU A 677 10.33 36.28 -17.25
N PRO A 678 11.27 35.87 -18.14
CA PRO A 678 11.33 36.36 -19.52
C PRO A 678 10.13 35.92 -20.38
N LEU A 679 9.49 34.79 -20.04
CA LEU A 679 8.35 34.27 -20.78
C LEU A 679 7.07 35.08 -20.49
N LEU A 680 6.93 35.57 -19.25
CA LEU A 680 5.81 36.42 -18.83
C LEU A 680 5.87 37.82 -19.45
N THR A 681 7.06 38.29 -19.87
CA THR A 681 7.27 39.65 -20.38
C THR A 681 7.27 39.74 -21.91
N LYS A 682 7.34 38.61 -22.63
CA LYS A 682 7.18 38.59 -24.10
C LYS A 682 5.77 39.03 -24.50
N THR A 683 5.64 40.34 -24.73
CA THR A 683 4.44 40.95 -25.29
C THR A 683 4.21 40.39 -26.70
N LYS A 684 2.97 40.02 -27.03
CA LYS A 684 2.52 39.52 -28.35
C LYS A 684 2.64 40.57 -29.48
N SER A 685 3.62 41.46 -29.44
CA SER A 685 3.69 42.70 -30.26
C SER A 685 4.70 42.69 -31.41
N SER A 686 5.19 41.54 -31.89
CA SER A 686 6.11 41.51 -33.05
C SER A 686 5.85 40.43 -34.11
N ILE A 687 4.62 39.89 -34.20
CA ILE A 687 4.21 39.08 -35.37
C ILE A 687 3.11 39.83 -36.13
N ARG A 688 3.50 40.99 -36.67
CA ARG A 688 2.91 41.66 -37.83
C ARG A 688 3.95 42.65 -38.36
N GLU A 689 4.95 42.11 -39.04
CA GLU A 689 5.56 42.73 -40.21
C GLU A 689 5.72 41.67 -41.30
#